data_AF-A0A7X1D087-F1
#
_entry.id   AF-A0A7X1D087-F1
#
_cell.length_a   1.000
_cell.length_b   1.000
_cell.length_c   1.000
_cell.angle_alpha   90.00
_cell.angle_beta   90.00
_cell.angle_gamma   90.00
#
_symmetry.space_group_name_H-M   'P 1'
#
loop_
_entity.id
_entity.type
_entity.pdbx_description
1 polymer ?
#
loop_
_entity_poly.entity_id
_entity_poly.type
_entity_poly.pdbx_seq_one_letter_code
_entity_poly.pdbx_strand_id
1 'polypeptide(L)'
;MKKTISTLAVTAIISSSVLTPFSMYTPNVAATEAIAPTNLVDNPNLISSDITINPNNDKQLFSWNSWYGYSKLKIEGNYAISSIDGRNYKIYDDHRIALDFKAGQNDTLGQTISTEIGKEYTFGLKFRVPKYMDRTIKLKAGKNSMVAFQESGVGEAVDILRYVTFTATESETRVYIEITGPATTQHDMFFYDISAAKSAKQVAADKKVVSDKAEASVKALFNNNDVKGTIKDATNQKAIDDARTLVNAVTDATKKAELEKNLKEAQEQLDARNVAEAAEKARQEAADASVKNLFNNNDVKGTIKDATNQKAIDDARTLVNAVTDATKKAELEKNLKEAQEQLDARNVAEAAEKARQEAADASVKNLFNNNDVNGTIKDTTNQKAIDDAKKLVDAVTDPTKKAELENILKEAQDQLDARNAVAAEKAREEAAEKAVNELFINDTPASNTLKNTTDQKAIDDAKNLVNAIQDETKKAELLEKLDKAQDLLNEKNAEKARQEAAEAGLKDLFNGNDVNGKIKDTTNQEAIDKVQDLINKVTDPTIKADLQKDLDRAQELLDAKIAEELQAEDQGQQLIANFLVNQLFQDNDPATDEIKDITNQLAIDTAQSQIDLVKVSTVRDSLQKTLDRAQELLDARNKAAEKAAEKASEEAAKKAVDELFQGNNPSTGVIKETTDQGAIDAA
;
A
#
# COMPACT_ATOMS: atom_id res chain seq x y z
N MET A 1 11.16 18.95 -29.51
CA MET A 1 11.25 19.79 -30.72
C MET A 1 11.35 21.25 -30.29
N LYS A 2 12.33 21.97 -30.86
CA LYS A 2 12.68 23.37 -30.59
C LYS A 2 11.55 24.32 -31.00
N LYS A 3 11.30 25.38 -30.21
CA LYS A 3 11.24 26.79 -30.67
C LYS A 3 11.18 27.74 -29.47
N THR A 4 12.19 28.60 -29.41
CA THR A 4 12.39 29.75 -28.51
C THR A 4 11.96 31.03 -29.22
N ILE A 5 11.11 31.88 -28.60
CA ILE A 5 10.99 33.35 -28.76
C ILE A 5 10.33 33.87 -27.45
N SER A 6 11.10 34.41 -26.49
CA SER A 6 11.35 35.84 -26.19
C SER A 6 10.13 36.71 -25.74
N THR A 7 10.11 36.95 -24.42
CA THR A 7 10.04 38.26 -23.70
C THR A 7 8.79 39.17 -23.71
N LEU A 8 8.55 39.71 -22.49
CA LEU A 8 7.76 40.88 -22.04
C LEU A 8 6.26 40.72 -21.74
N ALA A 9 5.95 40.76 -20.44
CA ALA A 9 5.17 41.81 -19.74
C ALA A 9 4.35 41.19 -18.59
N VAL A 10 4.80 41.43 -17.36
CA VAL A 10 4.03 41.19 -16.14
C VAL A 10 2.97 42.29 -16.06
N THR A 11 1.71 41.93 -16.25
CA THR A 11 0.57 42.80 -15.93
C THR A 11 -0.23 42.11 -14.84
N ALA A 12 -0.11 42.63 -13.61
CA ALA A 12 -0.92 42.22 -12.48
C ALA A 12 -2.38 42.61 -12.72
N ILE A 13 -3.25 41.60 -12.80
CA ILE A 13 -4.71 41.77 -12.78
C ILE A 13 -5.09 41.95 -11.31
N ILE A 14 -5.21 43.21 -10.88
CA ILE A 14 -5.91 43.57 -9.66
C ILE A 14 -7.39 43.63 -10.02
N SER A 15 -8.15 42.65 -9.56
CA SER A 15 -9.60 42.65 -9.63
C SER A 15 -10.15 43.71 -8.68
N SER A 16 -10.44 44.89 -9.21
CA SER A 16 -11.24 45.92 -8.55
C SER A 16 -12.71 45.51 -8.58
N SER A 17 -13.22 44.95 -7.48
CA SER A 17 -14.65 44.83 -7.25
C SER A 17 -15.22 46.21 -6.91
N VAL A 18 -16.15 46.62 -7.76
CA VAL A 18 -16.90 47.86 -7.72
C VAL A 18 -17.82 47.87 -6.50
N LEU A 19 -17.50 48.68 -5.49
CA LEU A 19 -18.49 49.22 -4.57
C LEU A 19 -18.63 50.70 -4.88
N THR A 20 -19.72 51.02 -5.57
CA THR A 20 -20.25 52.37 -5.75
C THR A 20 -20.44 53.03 -4.40
N PRO A 21 -19.78 54.16 -4.10
CA PRO A 21 -20.24 55.02 -3.03
C PRO A 21 -21.49 55.75 -3.57
N PHE A 22 -22.60 55.59 -2.86
CA PHE A 22 -23.73 56.51 -2.95
C PHE A 22 -23.19 57.94 -2.90
N SER A 23 -23.24 58.63 -4.03
CA SER A 23 -23.04 60.07 -4.10
C SER A 23 -24.27 60.72 -3.47
N MET A 24 -24.31 60.74 -2.13
CA MET A 24 -25.27 61.54 -1.40
C MET A 24 -24.88 62.98 -1.66
N TYR A 25 -25.78 63.69 -2.34
CA TYR A 25 -25.69 65.09 -2.71
C TYR A 25 -25.39 65.94 -1.46
N THR A 26 -24.12 66.20 -1.18
CA THR A 26 -23.72 67.19 -0.19
C THR A 26 -23.83 68.57 -0.84
N PRO A 27 -24.55 69.53 -0.25
CA PRO A 27 -24.42 70.91 -0.67
C PRO A 27 -22.94 71.26 -0.50
N ASN A 28 -22.32 71.70 -1.60
CA ASN A 28 -21.01 72.31 -1.60
C ASN A 28 -21.08 73.48 -0.61
N VAL A 29 -20.69 73.26 0.65
CA VAL A 29 -20.42 74.34 1.59
C VAL A 29 -19.13 74.93 1.07
N ALA A 30 -19.27 75.86 0.12
CA ALA A 30 -18.21 76.69 -0.38
C ALA A 30 -17.36 77.09 0.81
N ALA A 31 -16.05 76.83 0.70
CA ALA A 31 -15.05 77.23 1.67
C ALA A 31 -15.32 78.68 2.07
N THR A 32 -15.98 78.86 3.20
CA THR A 32 -16.14 80.15 3.83
C THR A 32 -14.73 80.60 4.14
N GLU A 33 -14.35 81.75 3.58
CA GLU A 33 -13.08 82.42 3.87
C GLU A 33 -12.71 82.22 5.34
N ALA A 34 -11.49 81.76 5.57
CA ALA A 34 -10.95 81.60 6.91
C ALA A 34 -10.96 82.97 7.59
N ILE A 35 -12.03 83.25 8.34
CA ILE A 35 -12.09 84.40 9.23
C ILE A 35 -11.17 84.03 10.40
N ALA A 36 -9.98 84.63 10.43
CA ALA A 36 -9.12 84.57 11.60
C ALA A 36 -9.94 85.03 12.83
N PRO A 37 -10.08 84.21 13.89
CA PRO A 37 -10.97 84.48 15.01
C PRO A 37 -10.48 85.63 15.91
N THR A 38 -9.36 86.27 15.59
CA THR A 38 -8.62 87.08 16.54
C THR A 38 -9.22 88.45 16.85
N ASN A 39 -10.20 88.99 16.10
CA ASN A 39 -10.70 90.36 16.33
C ASN A 39 -12.22 90.58 16.14
N LEU A 40 -13.08 89.57 16.37
CA LEU A 40 -14.53 89.74 16.14
C LEU A 40 -15.27 90.55 17.23
N VAL A 41 -14.66 90.73 18.41
CA VAL A 41 -15.25 91.44 19.55
C VAL A 41 -14.34 92.57 20.04
N ASP A 42 -13.43 93.05 19.20
CA ASP A 42 -12.67 94.25 19.53
C ASP A 42 -13.61 95.46 19.46
N ASN A 43 -13.58 96.28 20.51
CA ASN A 43 -14.38 97.50 20.59
C ASN A 43 -13.52 98.69 21.04
N PRO A 44 -12.52 99.08 20.23
CA PRO A 44 -11.64 100.17 20.57
C PRO A 44 -12.39 101.50 20.57
N ASN A 45 -11.88 102.47 21.33
CA ASN A 45 -12.29 103.85 21.15
C ASN A 45 -11.76 104.33 19.79
N LEU A 46 -12.66 104.76 18.92
CA LEU A 46 -12.38 105.23 17.57
C LEU A 46 -12.00 106.72 17.53
N ILE A 47 -12.04 107.42 18.68
CA ILE A 47 -11.60 108.80 18.77
C ILE A 47 -10.07 108.86 18.79
N SER A 48 -9.47 109.56 17.83
CA SER A 48 -8.03 109.88 17.84
C SER A 48 -7.80 111.28 18.39
N SER A 49 -6.70 111.45 19.14
CA SER A 49 -6.22 112.71 19.70
C SER A 49 -4.84 113.11 19.19
N ASP A 50 -4.32 112.39 18.18
CA ASP A 50 -2.94 112.56 17.72
C ASP A 50 -2.70 113.97 17.12
N ILE A 51 -1.69 114.66 17.66
CA ILE A 51 -1.14 115.89 17.10
C ILE A 51 -0.06 115.49 16.10
N THR A 52 -0.32 115.64 14.81
CA THR A 52 0.71 115.41 13.78
C THR A 52 1.42 116.72 13.45
N ILE A 53 2.74 116.60 13.29
CA ILE A 53 3.61 117.70 12.85
C ILE A 53 3.63 117.64 11.33
N ASN A 54 3.09 118.69 10.68
CA ASN A 54 3.24 118.83 9.23
C ASN A 54 4.74 119.05 8.90
N PRO A 55 5.29 118.54 7.78
CA PRO A 55 6.67 118.74 7.36
C PRO A 55 7.19 120.20 7.38
N ASN A 56 6.31 121.20 7.40
CA ASN A 56 6.66 122.62 7.56
C ASN A 56 6.84 123.08 9.03
N ASN A 57 6.89 122.15 10.00
CA ASN A 57 7.01 122.41 11.44
C ASN A 57 5.81 123.17 12.05
N ASP A 58 4.71 123.26 11.30
CA ASP A 58 3.42 123.73 11.79
C ASP A 58 2.70 122.56 12.45
N LYS A 59 2.44 122.68 13.77
CA LYS A 59 1.61 121.71 14.48
C LYS A 59 0.16 121.88 14.00
N GLN A 60 -0.43 120.83 13.44
CA GLN A 60 -1.82 120.82 12.97
C GLN A 60 -2.58 119.70 13.67
N LEU A 61 -3.83 119.99 14.08
CA LEU A 61 -4.73 118.99 14.66
C LEU A 61 -5.34 118.19 13.51
N PHE A 62 -4.99 116.92 13.34
CA PHE A 62 -5.52 116.15 12.20
C PHE A 62 -6.90 115.56 12.47
N SER A 63 -7.16 115.22 13.73
CA SER A 63 -8.28 114.34 14.05
C SER A 63 -9.56 115.12 14.40
N TRP A 64 -9.48 116.34 14.91
CA TRP A 64 -10.65 117.19 15.19
C TRP A 64 -10.61 118.44 14.34
N ASN A 65 -11.62 118.66 13.49
CA ASN A 65 -11.73 119.74 12.53
C ASN A 65 -12.86 120.71 12.89
N SER A 66 -12.55 122.02 12.90
CA SER A 66 -13.57 123.07 12.99
C SER A 66 -14.16 123.36 11.62
N TRP A 67 -15.47 123.62 11.55
CA TRP A 67 -16.14 124.02 10.29
C TRP A 67 -15.54 125.32 9.72
N TYR A 68 -15.06 126.21 10.60
CA TYR A 68 -14.51 127.51 10.22
C TYR A 68 -12.98 127.48 10.00
N GLY A 69 -12.37 126.29 10.03
CA GLY A 69 -10.93 126.10 9.94
C GLY A 69 -10.20 126.39 11.26
N TYR A 70 -8.91 126.07 11.31
CA TYR A 70 -8.02 126.46 12.40
C TYR A 70 -6.88 127.33 11.91
N SER A 71 -6.39 128.15 12.83
CA SER A 71 -5.07 128.75 12.73
C SER A 71 -3.99 127.72 13.13
N LYS A 72 -2.72 128.01 12.85
CA LYS A 72 -1.59 127.18 13.33
C LYS A 72 -1.69 126.97 14.84
N LEU A 73 -1.56 125.73 15.32
CA LEU A 73 -1.55 125.46 16.77
C LEU A 73 -0.26 125.99 17.37
N LYS A 74 -0.40 126.79 18.43
CA LYS A 74 0.70 127.20 19.30
C LYS A 74 0.66 126.35 20.57
N ILE A 75 1.80 125.94 21.10
CA ILE A 75 1.84 125.31 22.42
C ILE A 75 2.04 126.40 23.47
N GLU A 76 1.13 126.50 24.43
CA GLU A 76 1.21 127.44 25.55
C GLU A 76 1.07 126.68 26.86
N GLY A 77 2.17 126.55 27.59
CA GLY A 77 2.22 125.75 28.82
C GLY A 77 1.87 124.28 28.54
N ASN A 78 0.81 123.79 29.19
CA ASN A 78 0.38 122.39 29.15
C ASN A 78 -0.76 122.12 28.14
N TYR A 79 -0.99 123.01 27.18
CA TYR A 79 -2.02 122.80 26.15
C TYR A 79 -1.57 123.32 24.78
N ALA A 80 -2.13 122.74 23.72
CA ALA A 80 -2.07 123.28 22.38
C ALA A 80 -3.25 124.23 22.18
N ILE A 81 -3.03 125.45 21.70
CA ILE A 81 -4.04 126.46 21.45
C ILE A 81 -4.09 126.83 19.97
N SER A 82 -5.28 126.84 19.39
CA SER A 82 -5.56 127.49 18.10
C SER A 82 -6.46 128.69 18.34
N SER A 83 -6.11 129.84 17.77
CA SER A 83 -6.88 131.07 17.88
C SER A 83 -7.34 131.55 16.51
N ILE A 84 -8.66 131.64 16.26
CA ILE A 84 -9.21 132.14 14.99
C ILE A 84 -10.40 133.07 15.25
N ASP A 85 -10.35 134.30 14.71
CA ASP A 85 -11.34 135.36 14.91
C ASP A 85 -11.72 135.64 16.38
N GLY A 86 -10.75 135.48 17.30
CA GLY A 86 -10.94 135.68 18.74
C GLY A 86 -11.58 134.49 19.48
N ARG A 87 -11.68 133.31 18.86
CA ARG A 87 -12.04 132.03 19.50
C ARG A 87 -10.77 131.28 19.85
N ASN A 88 -10.69 130.70 21.05
CA ASN A 88 -9.54 129.87 21.45
C ASN A 88 -9.95 128.42 21.65
N TYR A 89 -9.26 127.51 20.98
CA TYR A 89 -9.44 126.06 21.12
C TYR A 89 -8.20 125.53 21.82
N LYS A 90 -8.32 125.17 23.10
CA LYS A 90 -7.22 124.65 23.91
C LYS A 90 -7.38 123.15 24.04
N ILE A 91 -6.32 122.40 23.79
CA ILE A 91 -6.30 120.93 23.86
C ILE A 91 -5.24 120.57 24.88
N TYR A 92 -5.69 119.99 25.98
CA TYR A 92 -4.83 119.68 27.12
C TYR A 92 -4.29 118.26 27.01
N ASP A 93 -5.11 117.29 26.58
CA ASP A 93 -4.75 115.90 26.32
C ASP A 93 -5.86 115.18 25.53
N ASP A 94 -5.69 113.86 25.37
CA ASP A 94 -6.56 112.95 24.60
C ASP A 94 -8.03 113.00 24.97
N HIS A 95 -8.34 113.48 26.16
CA HIS A 95 -9.69 113.53 26.66
C HIS A 95 -10.17 114.96 26.83
N ARG A 96 -9.27 115.96 26.78
CA ARG A 96 -9.54 117.32 27.27
C ARG A 96 -9.42 118.42 26.22
N ILE A 97 -10.58 118.98 25.87
CA ILE A 97 -10.67 120.13 24.96
C ILE A 97 -11.37 121.26 25.70
N ALA A 98 -10.72 122.42 25.85
CA ALA A 98 -11.41 123.64 26.24
C ALA A 98 -11.70 124.51 25.04
N LEU A 99 -12.93 124.98 24.96
CA LEU A 99 -13.38 125.90 23.93
C LEU A 99 -13.77 127.22 24.56
N ASP A 100 -13.20 128.29 24.03
CA ASP A 100 -13.43 129.67 24.41
C ASP A 100 -14.19 130.40 23.28
N PHE A 101 -15.44 130.77 23.56
CA PHE A 101 -16.35 131.32 22.56
C PHE A 101 -16.65 132.80 22.79
N LYS A 102 -16.51 133.61 21.74
CA LYS A 102 -16.93 135.02 21.71
C LYS A 102 -18.46 135.16 21.55
N ALA A 103 -19.01 136.25 22.10
CA ALA A 103 -20.42 136.62 21.95
C ALA A 103 -20.89 136.63 20.47
N GLY A 104 -22.03 135.99 20.18
CA GLY A 104 -22.70 136.02 18.86
C GLY A 104 -22.25 135.02 17.78
N GLN A 105 -21.34 134.07 18.04
CA GLN A 105 -20.83 133.11 17.05
C GLN A 105 -21.17 131.65 17.39
N ASN A 106 -21.51 130.82 16.39
CA ASN A 106 -21.67 129.37 16.55
C ASN A 106 -20.33 128.67 16.34
N ASP A 107 -20.15 127.51 16.96
CA ASP A 107 -18.94 126.70 16.82
C ASP A 107 -19.25 125.25 16.50
N THR A 108 -18.35 124.56 15.82
CA THR A 108 -18.50 123.14 15.49
C THR A 108 -17.14 122.48 15.45
N LEU A 109 -16.98 121.43 16.23
CA LEU A 109 -15.76 120.65 16.36
C LEU A 109 -16.05 119.19 16.00
N GLY A 110 -15.36 118.58 15.03
CA GLY A 110 -15.69 117.21 14.62
C GLY A 110 -14.57 116.36 14.04
N GLN A 111 -14.71 115.05 14.16
CA GLN A 111 -13.77 114.03 13.68
C GLN A 111 -14.47 113.06 12.74
N THR A 112 -13.74 112.51 11.76
CA THR A 112 -14.20 111.34 10.99
C THR A 112 -13.62 110.08 11.62
N ILE A 113 -14.47 109.10 11.93
CA ILE A 113 -14.11 107.81 12.52
C ILE A 113 -14.45 106.66 11.58
N SER A 114 -13.65 105.60 11.56
CA SER A 114 -13.91 104.40 10.74
C SER A 114 -14.99 103.52 11.39
N THR A 115 -16.05 103.22 10.65
CA THR A 115 -17.21 102.47 11.14
C THR A 115 -17.60 101.34 10.19
N GLU A 116 -18.26 100.30 10.70
CA GLU A 116 -18.79 99.21 9.91
C GLU A 116 -20.26 99.46 9.55
N ILE A 117 -20.61 99.36 8.26
CA ILE A 117 -21.97 99.62 7.78
C ILE A 117 -22.97 98.67 8.46
N GLY A 118 -24.06 99.24 8.97
CA GLY A 118 -25.14 98.50 9.66
C GLY A 118 -24.87 98.21 11.13
N LYS A 119 -23.69 98.56 11.67
CA LYS A 119 -23.36 98.41 13.10
C LYS A 119 -23.75 99.66 13.89
N GLU A 120 -24.19 99.44 15.13
CA GLU A 120 -24.55 100.52 16.06
C GLU A 120 -23.34 100.98 16.88
N TYR A 121 -23.13 102.30 16.98
CA TYR A 121 -22.05 102.97 17.69
C TYR A 121 -22.62 103.97 18.70
N THR A 122 -21.85 104.27 19.73
CA THR A 122 -22.13 105.30 20.72
C THR A 122 -21.01 106.34 20.67
N PHE A 123 -21.34 107.58 20.34
CA PHE A 123 -20.45 108.73 20.50
C PHE A 123 -20.81 109.44 21.81
N GLY A 124 -19.88 109.48 22.76
CA GLY A 124 -20.05 110.07 24.08
C GLY A 124 -19.01 111.13 24.38
N LEU A 125 -19.40 112.14 25.15
CA LEU A 125 -18.48 113.08 25.76
C LEU A 125 -19.00 113.56 27.10
N LYS A 126 -18.07 113.78 28.01
CA LYS A 126 -18.29 114.44 29.29
C LYS A 126 -17.92 115.91 29.14
N PHE A 127 -18.61 116.82 29.81
CA PHE A 127 -18.27 118.23 29.77
C PHE A 127 -18.63 118.94 31.07
N ARG A 128 -17.91 120.01 31.37
CA ARG A 128 -18.17 120.87 32.52
C ARG A 128 -18.95 122.10 32.09
N VAL A 129 -20.12 122.32 32.69
CA VAL A 129 -20.95 123.50 32.38
C VAL A 129 -20.46 124.72 33.14
N PRO A 130 -20.17 125.85 32.46
CA PRO A 130 -19.83 127.11 33.11
C PRO A 130 -21.07 127.75 33.77
N LYS A 131 -20.83 128.54 34.83
CA LYS A 131 -21.88 129.28 35.55
C LYS A 131 -22.56 130.28 34.58
N TYR A 132 -23.87 130.10 34.35
CA TYR A 132 -24.71 130.86 33.39
C TYR A 132 -24.49 130.55 31.89
N MET A 133 -24.81 129.33 31.43
CA MET A 133 -24.78 128.98 30.00
C MET A 133 -26.11 129.29 29.29
N ASP A 134 -26.06 130.07 28.21
CA ASP A 134 -27.19 130.44 27.34
C ASP A 134 -27.11 129.82 25.92
N ARG A 135 -26.27 128.79 25.75
CA ARG A 135 -26.04 128.11 24.47
C ARG A 135 -26.59 126.68 24.47
N THR A 136 -27.00 126.23 23.30
CA THR A 136 -27.34 124.82 23.03
C THR A 136 -26.10 124.10 22.53
N ILE A 137 -25.76 122.98 23.14
CA ILE A 137 -24.72 122.07 22.67
C ILE A 137 -25.41 120.87 22.01
N LYS A 138 -24.89 120.45 20.87
CA LYS A 138 -25.41 119.34 20.08
C LYS A 138 -24.30 118.35 19.80
N LEU A 139 -24.53 117.11 20.16
CA LEU A 139 -23.73 115.97 19.74
C LEU A 139 -24.36 115.44 18.46
N LYS A 140 -23.58 115.34 17.39
CA LYS A 140 -24.03 114.82 16.11
C LYS A 140 -23.12 113.70 15.65
N ALA A 141 -23.71 112.69 15.03
CA ALA A 141 -23.01 111.61 14.37
C ALA A 141 -23.69 111.30 13.04
N GLY A 142 -22.93 111.38 11.95
CA GLY A 142 -23.46 111.26 10.60
C GLY A 142 -24.48 112.35 10.26
N LYS A 143 -25.38 112.06 9.32
CA LYS A 143 -26.37 113.03 8.79
C LYS A 143 -27.61 113.17 9.68
N ASN A 144 -27.98 112.12 10.43
CA ASN A 144 -29.32 112.01 11.05
C ASN A 144 -29.33 111.82 12.57
N SER A 145 -28.20 111.49 13.21
CA SER A 145 -28.17 111.28 14.66
C SER A 145 -27.71 112.53 15.38
N MET A 146 -28.58 113.09 16.22
CA MET A 146 -28.29 114.29 17.00
C MET A 146 -28.90 114.19 18.40
N VAL A 147 -28.16 114.61 19.41
CA VAL A 147 -28.69 114.92 20.75
C VAL A 147 -28.35 116.37 21.05
N ALA A 148 -29.38 117.18 21.29
CA ALA A 148 -29.25 118.58 21.67
C ALA A 148 -29.57 118.75 23.17
N PHE A 149 -28.83 119.61 23.86
CA PHE A 149 -29.12 119.96 25.24
C PHE A 149 -28.70 121.40 25.54
N GLN A 150 -29.39 121.96 26.53
CA GLN A 150 -29.18 123.30 27.04
C GLN A 150 -29.32 123.19 28.56
N GLU A 151 -28.28 123.57 29.31
CA GLU A 151 -28.33 123.53 30.76
C GLU A 151 -28.01 124.89 31.37
N SER A 152 -29.01 125.50 32.01
CA SER A 152 -28.85 126.68 32.86
C SER A 152 -28.98 126.25 34.33
N GLY A 153 -27.86 125.92 34.96
CA GLY A 153 -27.84 125.65 36.41
C GLY A 153 -27.59 126.94 37.19
N VAL A 154 -28.52 127.31 38.08
CA VAL A 154 -28.25 128.34 39.10
C VAL A 154 -27.53 127.63 40.26
N GLY A 155 -26.21 127.42 40.14
CA GLY A 155 -25.38 126.65 41.10
C GLY A 155 -23.95 126.37 40.61
N GLU A 156 -23.11 125.74 41.44
CA GLU A 156 -21.69 125.41 41.12
C GLU A 156 -21.54 124.56 39.85
N ALA A 157 -20.36 124.59 39.21
CA ALA A 157 -20.08 123.89 37.96
C ALA A 157 -20.27 122.36 38.12
N VAL A 158 -21.09 121.76 37.25
CA VAL A 158 -21.39 120.31 37.24
C VAL A 158 -20.75 119.65 36.02
N ASP A 159 -20.18 118.45 36.21
CA ASP A 159 -19.71 117.58 35.13
C ASP A 159 -20.86 116.71 34.60
N ILE A 160 -21.06 116.71 33.29
CA ILE A 160 -22.22 116.11 32.64
C ILE A 160 -21.76 115.17 31.55
N LEU A 161 -22.31 113.94 31.52
CA LEU A 161 -22.09 112.99 30.45
C LEU A 161 -23.27 113.00 29.47
N ARG A 162 -22.97 113.07 28.17
CA ARG A 162 -23.96 112.93 27.10
C ARG A 162 -23.43 112.01 26.02
N TYR A 163 -24.35 111.31 25.37
CA TYR A 163 -24.03 110.41 24.27
C TYR A 163 -25.12 110.47 23.21
N VAL A 164 -24.74 110.12 21.99
CA VAL A 164 -25.64 109.85 20.86
C VAL A 164 -25.31 108.47 20.32
N THR A 165 -26.35 107.64 20.16
CA THR A 165 -26.23 106.37 19.46
C THR A 165 -26.61 106.55 18.00
N PHE A 166 -25.91 105.84 17.12
CA PHE A 166 -26.16 105.89 15.69
C PHE A 166 -25.82 104.55 15.04
N THR A 167 -26.52 104.22 13.96
CA THR A 167 -26.13 103.11 13.09
C THR A 167 -25.33 103.67 11.93
N ALA A 168 -24.12 103.16 11.72
CA ALA A 168 -23.28 103.61 10.62
C ALA A 168 -23.91 103.21 9.28
N THR A 169 -24.12 104.18 8.40
CA THR A 169 -24.62 103.95 7.03
C THR A 169 -23.50 103.96 6.00
N GLU A 170 -22.30 104.36 6.42
CA GLU A 170 -21.10 104.54 5.60
C GLU A 170 -19.90 103.93 6.35
N SER A 171 -18.82 103.59 5.64
CA SER A 171 -17.61 103.01 6.25
C SER A 171 -16.80 104.02 7.08
N GLU A 172 -17.14 105.30 6.97
CA GLU A 172 -16.58 106.39 7.75
C GLU A 172 -17.72 107.28 8.23
N THR A 173 -17.78 107.56 9.52
CA THR A 173 -18.81 108.42 10.09
C THR A 173 -18.19 109.67 10.69
N ARG A 174 -18.74 110.84 10.36
CA ARG A 174 -18.34 112.10 11.01
C ARG A 174 -19.08 112.29 12.33
N VAL A 175 -18.35 112.40 13.43
CA VAL A 175 -18.85 112.77 14.76
C VAL A 175 -18.47 114.21 15.07
N TYR A 176 -19.39 115.01 15.61
CA TYR A 176 -19.12 116.42 15.88
C TYR A 176 -19.96 117.00 17.01
N ILE A 177 -19.38 118.01 17.67
CA ILE A 177 -19.95 118.82 18.73
C ILE A 177 -20.26 120.19 18.11
N GLU A 178 -21.53 120.54 18.02
CA GLU A 178 -22.00 121.84 17.51
C GLU A 178 -22.55 122.67 18.68
N ILE A 179 -22.13 123.93 18.79
CA ILE A 179 -22.53 124.84 19.86
C ILE A 179 -23.19 126.05 19.21
N THR A 180 -24.47 126.27 19.52
CA THR A 180 -25.29 127.32 18.89
C THR A 180 -26.07 128.12 19.92
N GLY A 181 -26.15 129.45 19.77
CA GLY A 181 -27.00 130.30 20.62
C GLY A 181 -26.57 131.78 20.69
N PRO A 182 -27.47 132.69 21.10
CA PRO A 182 -27.23 134.13 21.16
C PRO A 182 -26.49 134.54 22.44
N ALA A 183 -25.22 134.15 22.59
CA ALA A 183 -24.52 134.45 23.83
C ALA A 183 -24.10 135.92 23.93
N THR A 184 -24.32 136.50 25.12
CA THR A 184 -23.86 137.85 25.49
C THR A 184 -22.56 137.84 26.33
N THR A 185 -22.09 136.65 26.75
CA THR A 185 -20.91 136.44 27.60
C THR A 185 -19.94 135.41 27.01
N GLN A 186 -18.65 135.58 27.34
CA GLN A 186 -17.57 134.66 26.98
C GLN A 186 -17.52 133.51 28.00
N HIS A 187 -17.40 132.27 27.51
CA HIS A 187 -17.39 131.08 28.36
C HIS A 187 -16.27 130.12 27.94
N ASP A 188 -15.58 129.57 28.94
CA ASP A 188 -14.70 128.42 28.78
C ASP A 188 -15.50 127.14 29.07
N MET A 189 -15.58 126.27 28.08
CA MET A 189 -16.18 124.95 28.21
C MET A 189 -15.12 123.88 28.10
N PHE A 190 -15.10 122.94 29.04
CA PHE A 190 -14.19 121.81 28.98
C PHE A 190 -14.92 120.52 28.66
N PHE A 191 -14.44 119.82 27.64
CA PHE A 191 -14.84 118.46 27.26
C PHE A 191 -13.83 117.47 27.83
N TYR A 192 -14.30 116.32 28.28
CA TYR A 192 -13.58 115.23 28.93
C TYR A 192 -14.11 113.90 28.38
N ASP A 193 -13.33 112.82 28.48
CA ASP A 193 -13.78 111.44 28.21
C ASP A 193 -14.49 111.26 26.86
N ILE A 194 -13.95 111.86 25.79
CA ILE A 194 -14.54 111.77 24.46
C ILE A 194 -14.31 110.37 23.88
N SER A 195 -15.40 109.70 23.49
CA SER A 195 -15.33 108.34 22.99
C SER A 195 -16.32 108.06 21.87
N ALA A 196 -15.93 107.21 20.93
CA ALA A 196 -16.79 106.66 19.91
C ALA A 196 -16.45 105.19 19.74
N ALA A 197 -17.35 104.29 20.10
CA ALA A 197 -17.11 102.86 20.01
C ALA A 197 -18.42 102.16 19.63
N LYS A 198 -18.38 100.87 19.25
CA LYS A 198 -19.60 100.08 19.07
C LYS A 198 -20.43 100.17 20.35
N SER A 199 -21.74 100.28 20.19
CA SER A 199 -22.65 100.35 21.33
C SER A 199 -22.60 99.04 22.11
N ALA A 200 -22.95 99.09 23.40
CA ALA A 200 -23.04 97.88 24.22
C ALA A 200 -23.97 96.82 23.60
N LYS A 201 -25.04 97.28 22.93
CA LYS A 201 -25.99 96.42 22.19
C LYS A 201 -25.32 95.76 20.98
N GLN A 202 -24.53 96.50 20.20
CA GLN A 202 -23.82 95.93 19.06
C GLN A 202 -22.74 94.93 19.46
N VAL A 203 -21.97 95.24 20.51
CA VAL A 203 -20.97 94.31 21.07
C VAL A 203 -21.64 93.02 21.54
N ALA A 204 -22.81 93.10 22.19
CA ALA A 204 -23.58 91.92 22.57
C ALA A 204 -24.06 91.10 21.36
N ALA A 205 -24.50 91.76 20.28
CA ALA A 205 -24.90 91.08 19.05
C ALA A 205 -23.71 90.38 18.36
N ASP A 206 -22.55 91.02 18.27
CA ASP A 206 -21.35 90.44 17.67
C ASP A 206 -20.87 89.21 18.46
N LYS A 207 -20.88 89.29 19.80
CA LYS A 207 -20.62 88.14 20.70
C LYS A 207 -21.60 86.99 20.46
N LYS A 208 -22.89 87.30 20.27
CA LYS A 208 -23.92 86.28 20.01
C LYS A 208 -23.68 85.55 18.69
N VAL A 209 -23.29 86.24 17.62
CA VAL A 209 -23.02 85.62 16.31
C VAL A 209 -21.88 84.60 16.40
N VAL A 210 -20.80 84.95 17.12
CA VAL A 210 -19.68 84.02 17.36
C VAL A 210 -20.16 82.79 18.14
N SER A 211 -20.95 83.00 19.18
CA SER A 211 -21.53 81.92 19.98
C SER A 211 -22.44 80.99 19.17
N ASP A 212 -23.33 81.54 18.34
CA ASP A 212 -24.27 80.76 17.52
C ASP A 212 -23.51 79.88 16.49
N LYS A 213 -22.46 80.43 15.88
CA LYS A 213 -21.60 79.68 14.94
C LYS A 213 -20.85 78.54 15.63
N ALA A 214 -20.27 78.80 16.80
CA ALA A 214 -19.60 77.77 17.58
C ALA A 214 -20.58 76.67 18.01
N GLU A 215 -21.79 77.03 18.47
CA GLU A 215 -22.82 76.07 18.83
C GLU A 215 -23.26 75.19 17.64
N ALA A 216 -23.48 75.79 16.47
CA ALA A 216 -23.83 75.04 15.27
C ALA A 216 -22.73 74.05 14.86
N SER A 217 -21.46 74.47 14.95
CA SER A 217 -20.32 73.61 14.62
C SER A 217 -20.19 72.43 15.58
N VAL A 218 -20.36 72.65 16.89
CA VAL A 218 -20.35 71.57 17.89
C VAL A 218 -21.51 70.60 17.68
N LYS A 219 -22.73 71.10 17.49
CA LYS A 219 -23.90 70.25 17.20
C LYS A 219 -23.68 69.40 15.95
N ALA A 220 -23.06 69.94 14.91
CA ALA A 220 -22.81 69.23 13.66
C ALA A 220 -21.92 67.98 13.81
N LEU A 221 -21.17 67.84 14.91
CA LEU A 221 -20.38 66.64 15.22
C LEU A 221 -21.24 65.43 15.60
N PHE A 222 -22.48 65.67 16.03
CA PHE A 222 -23.37 64.64 16.56
C PHE A 222 -24.49 64.28 15.59
N ASN A 223 -24.93 63.02 15.64
CA ASN A 223 -26.09 62.54 14.89
C ASN A 223 -27.32 63.37 15.23
N ASN A 224 -28.11 63.71 14.20
CA ASN A 224 -29.28 64.58 14.30
C ASN A 224 -29.00 65.97 14.90
N ASN A 225 -27.73 66.38 14.94
CA ASN A 225 -27.28 67.61 15.57
C ASN A 225 -27.61 67.70 17.07
N ASP A 226 -27.73 66.54 17.75
CA ASP A 226 -28.02 66.42 19.17
C ASP A 226 -26.77 66.06 19.97
N VAL A 227 -26.27 67.00 20.77
CA VAL A 227 -25.05 66.83 21.59
C VAL A 227 -25.17 65.76 22.68
N LYS A 228 -26.37 65.25 22.95
CA LYS A 228 -26.58 64.10 23.86
C LYS A 228 -26.54 62.75 23.13
N GLY A 229 -26.55 62.77 21.80
CA GLY A 229 -26.50 61.57 20.97
C GLY A 229 -25.07 61.07 20.73
N THR A 230 -24.94 60.15 19.79
CA THR A 230 -23.63 59.69 19.33
C THR A 230 -23.04 60.64 18.28
N ILE A 231 -21.72 60.71 18.20
CA ILE A 231 -21.05 61.38 17.08
C ILE A 231 -21.40 60.74 15.74
N LYS A 232 -21.39 61.53 14.66
CA LYS A 232 -21.53 61.01 13.30
C LYS A 232 -20.33 60.12 12.93
N ASP A 233 -20.55 59.15 12.06
CA ASP A 233 -19.47 58.32 11.52
C ASP A 233 -18.39 59.18 10.83
N ALA A 234 -18.80 60.24 10.12
CA ALA A 234 -17.91 61.19 9.47
C ALA A 234 -17.15 62.13 10.43
N THR A 235 -17.54 62.20 11.71
CA THR A 235 -16.82 63.02 12.69
C THR A 235 -15.45 62.42 12.93
N ASN A 236 -14.41 63.20 12.65
CA ASN A 236 -13.01 62.83 12.80
C ASN A 236 -12.27 63.91 13.61
N GLN A 237 -10.97 63.69 13.86
CA GLN A 237 -10.18 64.62 14.67
C GLN A 237 -10.19 66.04 14.09
N LYS A 238 -10.09 66.15 12.76
CA LYS A 238 -10.13 67.46 12.08
C LYS A 238 -11.45 68.19 12.34
N ALA A 239 -12.59 67.51 12.27
CA ALA A 239 -13.89 68.12 12.53
C ALA A 239 -14.00 68.65 13.98
N ILE A 240 -13.44 67.91 14.95
CA ILE A 240 -13.39 68.34 16.36
C ILE A 240 -12.45 69.54 16.53
N ASP A 241 -11.28 69.53 15.91
CA ASP A 241 -10.30 70.63 15.99
C ASP A 241 -10.82 71.92 15.33
N ASP A 242 -11.49 71.79 14.19
CA ASP A 242 -12.17 72.90 13.50
C ASP A 242 -13.25 73.52 14.42
N ALA A 243 -14.09 72.69 15.06
CA ALA A 243 -15.10 73.15 16.01
C ALA A 243 -14.48 73.78 17.28
N ARG A 244 -13.39 73.21 17.78
CA ARG A 244 -12.62 73.73 18.93
C ARG A 244 -12.06 75.12 18.66
N THR A 245 -11.61 75.39 17.44
CA THR A 245 -11.15 76.71 17.01
C THR A 245 -12.25 77.76 17.15
N LEU A 246 -13.49 77.44 16.75
CA LEU A 246 -14.64 78.33 16.87
C LEU A 246 -15.07 78.54 18.33
N VAL A 247 -15.06 77.49 19.15
CA VAL A 247 -15.38 77.59 20.58
C VAL A 247 -14.36 78.44 21.33
N ASN A 248 -13.07 78.36 20.99
CA ASN A 248 -12.03 79.18 21.59
C ASN A 248 -12.26 80.68 21.42
N ALA A 249 -12.91 81.10 20.32
CA ALA A 249 -13.26 82.48 20.00
C ALA A 249 -14.46 83.03 20.80
N VAL A 250 -15.22 82.18 21.50
CA VAL A 250 -16.38 82.61 22.31
C VAL A 250 -15.91 83.34 23.56
N THR A 251 -16.42 84.55 23.80
CA THR A 251 -16.04 85.36 24.98
C THR A 251 -16.97 85.17 26.18
N ASP A 252 -18.20 84.67 25.97
CA ASP A 252 -19.13 84.35 27.06
C ASP A 252 -18.62 83.11 27.79
N ALA A 253 -18.20 83.27 29.05
CA ALA A 253 -17.57 82.21 29.82
C ALA A 253 -18.52 81.01 30.07
N THR A 254 -19.80 81.26 30.32
CA THR A 254 -20.78 80.21 30.61
C THR A 254 -21.06 79.38 29.36
N LYS A 255 -21.28 80.07 28.22
CA LYS A 255 -21.57 79.39 26.96
C LYS A 255 -20.34 78.68 26.40
N LYS A 256 -19.16 79.28 26.54
CA LYS A 256 -17.89 78.62 26.18
C LYS A 256 -17.71 77.31 26.97
N ALA A 257 -17.90 77.34 28.29
CA ALA A 257 -17.79 76.15 29.12
C ALA A 257 -18.79 75.05 28.74
N GLU A 258 -20.02 75.42 28.36
CA GLU A 258 -21.02 74.46 27.83
C GLU A 258 -20.54 73.80 26.54
N LEU A 259 -20.03 74.59 25.58
CA LEU A 259 -19.55 74.09 24.29
C LEU A 259 -18.27 73.26 24.42
N GLU A 260 -17.35 73.65 25.31
CA GLU A 260 -16.15 72.89 25.65
C GLU A 260 -16.51 71.52 26.24
N LYS A 261 -17.53 71.45 27.11
CA LYS A 261 -18.05 70.18 27.62
C LYS A 261 -18.57 69.28 26.51
N ASN A 262 -19.34 69.83 25.58
CA ASN A 262 -19.87 69.07 24.44
C ASN A 262 -18.75 68.62 23.48
N LEU A 263 -17.71 69.44 23.25
CA LEU A 263 -16.53 69.03 22.49
C LEU A 263 -15.75 67.91 23.16
N LYS A 264 -15.64 67.95 24.49
CA LYS A 264 -15.00 66.89 25.26
C LYS A 264 -15.77 65.57 25.11
N GLU A 265 -17.09 65.60 25.21
CA GLU A 265 -17.94 64.42 24.95
C GLU A 265 -17.74 63.87 23.53
N ALA A 266 -17.72 64.74 22.51
CA ALA A 266 -17.46 64.32 21.13
C ALA A 266 -16.08 63.65 20.96
N GLN A 267 -15.06 64.19 21.64
CA GLN A 267 -13.70 63.64 21.62
C GLN A 267 -13.66 62.27 22.31
N GLU A 268 -14.28 62.14 23.50
CA GLU A 268 -14.33 60.88 24.24
C GLU A 268 -15.03 59.77 23.43
N GLN A 269 -16.12 60.10 22.73
CA GLN A 269 -16.79 59.15 21.83
C GLN A 269 -15.95 58.79 20.59
N LEU A 270 -15.22 59.75 20.01
CA LEU A 270 -14.32 59.49 18.89
C LEU A 270 -13.18 58.54 19.31
N ASP A 271 -12.56 58.83 20.45
CA ASP A 271 -11.48 58.02 21.00
C ASP A 271 -11.98 56.60 21.32
N ALA A 272 -13.16 56.47 21.93
CA ALA A 272 -13.80 55.18 22.20
C ALA A 272 -14.10 54.40 20.91
N ARG A 273 -14.61 55.06 19.87
CA ARG A 273 -14.86 54.43 18.56
C ARG A 273 -13.57 53.92 17.92
N ASN A 274 -12.52 54.74 17.92
CA ASN A 274 -11.21 54.37 17.36
C ASN A 274 -10.60 53.17 18.11
N VAL A 275 -10.74 53.11 19.45
CA VAL A 275 -10.31 51.96 20.26
C VAL A 275 -11.11 50.71 19.92
N ALA A 276 -12.43 50.82 19.77
CA ALA A 276 -13.30 49.70 19.41
C ALA A 276 -12.99 49.13 18.01
N GLU A 277 -12.76 50.02 17.03
CA GLU A 277 -12.35 49.63 15.66
C GLU A 277 -11.00 48.92 15.66
N ALA A 278 -10.02 49.43 16.42
CA ALA A 278 -8.71 48.79 16.55
C ALA A 278 -8.81 47.40 17.23
N ALA A 279 -9.63 47.27 18.27
CA ALA A 279 -9.87 46.01 18.96
C ALA A 279 -10.59 44.99 18.08
N GLU A 280 -11.53 45.41 17.23
CA GLU A 280 -12.16 44.54 16.23
C GLU A 280 -11.16 44.08 15.18
N LYS A 281 -10.33 44.98 14.64
CA LYS A 281 -9.27 44.61 13.69
C LYS A 281 -8.32 43.56 14.26
N ALA A 282 -7.88 43.72 15.52
CA ALA A 282 -7.03 42.76 16.20
C ALA A 282 -7.70 41.39 16.38
N ARG A 283 -9.01 41.36 16.70
CA ARG A 283 -9.79 40.11 16.79
C ARG A 283 -9.88 39.41 15.43
N GLN A 284 -10.13 40.15 14.35
CA GLN A 284 -10.17 39.60 12.99
C GLN A 284 -8.82 39.01 12.57
N GLU A 285 -7.71 39.72 12.81
CA GLU A 285 -6.36 39.24 12.49
C GLU A 285 -5.98 37.99 13.28
N ALA A 286 -6.28 37.94 14.58
CA ALA A 286 -6.03 36.78 15.42
C ALA A 286 -6.85 35.55 14.98
N ALA A 287 -8.13 35.76 14.64
CA ALA A 287 -9.00 34.69 14.17
C ALA A 287 -8.58 34.17 12.78
N ASP A 288 -8.25 35.07 11.84
CA ASP A 288 -7.77 34.72 10.50
C ASP A 288 -6.46 33.92 10.55
N ALA A 289 -5.50 34.36 11.39
CA ALA A 289 -4.25 33.64 11.60
C ALA A 289 -4.48 32.25 12.22
N SER A 290 -5.36 32.15 13.22
CA SER A 290 -5.67 30.86 13.87
C SER A 290 -6.33 29.87 12.92
N VAL A 291 -7.32 30.32 12.12
CA VAL A 291 -7.97 29.48 11.10
C VAL A 291 -6.98 29.03 10.04
N LYS A 292 -6.17 29.94 9.48
CA LYS A 292 -5.12 29.58 8.50
C LYS A 292 -4.14 28.55 9.07
N ASN A 293 -3.79 28.67 10.35
CA ASN A 293 -2.86 27.74 11.00
C ASN A 293 -3.38 26.30 11.10
N LEU A 294 -4.68 26.05 10.90
CA LEU A 294 -5.24 24.69 10.82
C LEU A 294 -4.86 23.98 9.52
N PHE A 295 -4.45 24.71 8.48
CA PHE A 295 -4.22 24.19 7.14
C PHE A 295 -2.73 24.22 6.74
N ASN A 296 -2.33 23.24 5.93
CA ASN A 296 -0.98 23.19 5.36
C ASN A 296 -0.68 24.46 4.55
N ASN A 297 0.55 24.95 4.68
CA ASN A 297 1.01 26.21 4.07
C ASN A 297 0.16 27.44 4.43
N ASN A 298 -0.63 27.37 5.50
CA ASN A 298 -1.56 28.41 5.92
C ASN A 298 -2.59 28.77 4.83
N ASP A 299 -2.95 27.82 3.97
CA ASP A 299 -3.93 27.97 2.89
C ASP A 299 -5.23 27.25 3.24
N VAL A 300 -6.30 28.01 3.48
CA VAL A 300 -7.64 27.49 3.84
C VAL A 300 -8.32 26.69 2.73
N LYS A 301 -7.77 26.68 1.51
CA LYS A 301 -8.22 25.80 0.42
C LYS A 301 -7.45 24.48 0.34
N GLY A 302 -6.38 24.35 1.13
CA GLY A 302 -5.55 23.15 1.20
C GLY A 302 -6.10 22.11 2.16
N THR A 303 -5.26 21.13 2.51
CA THR A 303 -5.60 20.13 3.53
C THR A 303 -5.23 20.62 4.93
N ILE A 304 -5.91 20.12 5.96
CA ILE A 304 -5.51 20.35 7.35
C ILE A 304 -4.11 19.79 7.65
N LYS A 305 -3.42 20.38 8.63
CA LYS A 305 -2.14 19.86 9.15
C LYS A 305 -2.37 18.56 9.92
N ASP A 306 -1.35 17.71 10.02
CA ASP A 306 -1.41 16.51 10.84
C ASP A 306 -1.68 16.84 12.32
N ALA A 307 -1.05 17.90 12.83
CA ALA A 307 -1.25 18.39 14.19
C ALA A 307 -2.63 19.01 14.45
N THR A 308 -3.41 19.31 13.39
CA THR A 308 -4.77 19.84 13.55
C THR A 308 -5.66 18.76 14.13
N ASN A 309 -6.11 18.97 15.35
CA ASN A 309 -7.02 18.08 16.07
C ASN A 309 -8.25 18.85 16.55
N GLN A 310 -9.18 18.18 17.23
CA GLN A 310 -10.41 18.83 17.68
C GLN A 310 -10.14 20.05 18.56
N LYS A 311 -9.14 19.96 19.45
CA LYS A 311 -8.75 21.08 20.31
C LYS A 311 -8.28 22.29 19.49
N ALA A 312 -7.46 22.09 18.46
CA ALA A 312 -6.99 23.17 17.60
C ALA A 312 -8.16 23.87 16.88
N ILE A 313 -9.14 23.10 16.40
CA ILE A 313 -10.35 23.65 15.77
C ILE A 313 -11.20 24.42 16.78
N ASP A 314 -11.39 23.90 17.99
CA ASP A 314 -12.18 24.55 19.04
C ASP A 314 -11.50 25.84 19.57
N ASP A 315 -10.17 25.84 19.68
CA ASP A 315 -9.37 27.03 20.01
C ASP A 315 -9.55 28.12 18.93
N ALA A 316 -9.48 27.76 17.65
CA ALA A 316 -9.73 28.68 16.54
C ALA A 316 -11.18 29.18 16.50
N ARG A 317 -12.16 28.29 16.75
CA ARG A 317 -13.59 28.62 16.86
C ARG A 317 -13.86 29.64 17.96
N THR A 318 -13.17 29.56 19.09
CA THR A 318 -13.26 30.54 20.17
C THR A 318 -12.87 31.94 19.71
N LEU A 319 -11.78 32.07 18.93
CA LEU A 319 -11.34 33.36 18.38
C LEU A 319 -12.32 33.91 17.33
N VAL A 320 -12.82 33.06 16.43
CA VAL A 320 -13.83 33.43 15.43
C VAL A 320 -15.13 33.90 16.09
N ASN A 321 -15.56 33.25 17.17
CA ASN A 321 -16.76 33.65 17.91
C ASN A 321 -16.66 35.04 18.52
N ALA A 322 -15.45 35.50 18.84
CA ALA A 322 -15.19 36.83 19.37
C ALA A 322 -15.22 37.94 18.30
N VAL A 323 -15.15 37.63 17.00
CA VAL A 323 -15.23 38.62 15.90
C VAL A 323 -16.64 39.25 15.87
N THR A 324 -16.72 40.58 15.77
CA THR A 324 -18.02 41.30 15.71
C THR A 324 -18.46 41.69 14.30
N ASP A 325 -17.54 41.80 13.33
CA ASP A 325 -17.91 41.94 11.92
C ASP A 325 -18.58 40.66 11.40
N ALA A 326 -19.85 40.78 11.03
CA ALA A 326 -20.67 39.63 10.63
C ALA A 326 -20.20 38.98 9.32
N THR A 327 -19.68 39.77 8.37
CA THR A 327 -19.22 39.25 7.07
C THR A 327 -17.91 38.48 7.24
N LYS A 328 -16.95 39.03 7.98
CA LYS A 328 -15.68 38.36 8.24
C LYS A 328 -15.86 37.12 9.11
N LYS A 329 -16.74 37.19 10.13
CA LYS A 329 -17.08 36.04 10.97
C LYS A 329 -17.65 34.88 10.13
N ALA A 330 -18.60 35.15 9.25
CA ALA A 330 -19.19 34.13 8.38
C ALA A 330 -18.16 33.48 7.43
N GLU A 331 -17.22 34.27 6.89
CA GLU A 331 -16.10 33.73 6.09
C GLU A 331 -15.25 32.75 6.89
N LEU A 332 -14.86 33.11 8.12
CA LEU A 332 -14.01 32.29 8.98
C LEU A 332 -14.74 31.04 9.50
N GLU A 333 -16.04 31.14 9.80
CA GLU A 333 -16.88 29.99 10.17
C GLU A 333 -16.96 28.95 9.04
N LYS A 334 -17.06 29.40 7.78
CA LYS A 334 -17.00 28.51 6.62
C LYS A 334 -15.68 27.74 6.55
N ASN A 335 -14.56 28.43 6.75
CA ASN A 335 -13.23 27.80 6.73
C ASN A 335 -13.04 26.83 7.92
N LEU A 336 -13.59 27.15 9.10
CA LEU A 336 -13.61 26.22 10.24
C LEU A 336 -14.43 24.96 9.96
N LYS A 337 -15.56 25.10 9.27
CA LYS A 337 -16.39 23.98 8.86
C LYS A 337 -15.63 23.05 7.91
N GLU A 338 -14.93 23.61 6.94
CA GLU A 338 -14.05 22.85 6.04
C GLU A 338 -12.96 22.08 6.82
N ALA A 339 -12.28 22.75 7.77
CA ALA A 339 -11.28 22.10 8.61
C ALA A 339 -11.86 20.94 9.43
N GLN A 340 -13.07 21.11 9.97
CA GLN A 340 -13.79 20.08 10.72
C GLN A 340 -14.16 18.89 9.84
N GLU A 341 -14.70 19.13 8.65
CA GLU A 341 -15.07 18.08 7.70
C GLU A 341 -13.86 17.23 7.29
N GLN A 342 -12.70 17.87 7.06
CA GLN A 342 -11.45 17.17 6.77
C GLN A 342 -10.92 16.37 7.97
N LEU A 343 -11.03 16.91 9.19
CA LEU A 343 -10.64 16.19 10.41
C LEU A 343 -11.51 14.95 10.63
N ASP A 344 -12.81 15.10 10.46
CA ASP A 344 -13.78 14.00 10.61
C ASP A 344 -13.51 12.91 9.56
N ALA A 345 -13.26 13.30 8.30
CA ALA A 345 -12.89 12.37 7.24
C ALA A 345 -11.57 11.63 7.53
N ARG A 346 -10.55 12.33 8.05
CA ARG A 346 -9.28 11.72 8.44
C ARG A 346 -9.47 10.70 9.57
N ASN A 347 -10.24 11.05 10.60
CA ASN A 347 -10.54 10.14 11.71
C ASN A 347 -11.28 8.87 11.26
N VAL A 348 -12.21 9.00 10.32
CA VAL A 348 -12.91 7.85 9.71
C VAL A 348 -11.94 6.98 8.92
N ALA A 349 -11.05 7.57 8.12
CA ALA A 349 -10.05 6.83 7.34
C ALA A 349 -9.06 6.07 8.24
N GLU A 350 -8.57 6.71 9.31
CA GLU A 350 -7.70 6.08 10.31
C GLU A 350 -8.39 4.90 11.02
N ALA A 351 -9.65 5.06 11.42
CA ALA A 351 -10.42 3.99 12.02
C ALA A 351 -10.66 2.81 11.04
N ALA A 352 -10.94 3.10 9.78
CA ALA A 352 -11.12 2.09 8.73
C ALA A 352 -9.81 1.35 8.41
N GLU A 353 -8.66 2.02 8.44
CA GLU A 353 -7.35 1.38 8.33
C GLU A 353 -7.08 0.46 9.52
N LYS A 354 -7.33 0.93 10.74
CA LYS A 354 -7.15 0.11 11.95
C LYS A 354 -7.99 -1.17 11.89
N ALA A 355 -9.26 -1.06 11.47
CA ALA A 355 -10.14 -2.23 11.30
C ALA A 355 -9.63 -3.21 10.24
N ARG A 356 -9.06 -2.71 9.12
CA ARG A 356 -8.42 -3.55 8.10
C ARG A 356 -7.20 -4.28 8.64
N GLN A 357 -6.34 -3.59 9.40
CA GLN A 357 -5.18 -4.20 10.05
C GLN A 357 -5.58 -5.28 11.05
N GLU A 358 -6.56 -5.02 11.91
CA GLU A 358 -7.06 -5.98 12.91
C GLU A 358 -7.67 -7.23 12.23
N ALA A 359 -8.44 -7.05 11.17
CA ALA A 359 -9.02 -8.16 10.40
C ALA A 359 -7.94 -9.00 9.69
N ALA A 360 -6.94 -8.35 9.10
CA ALA A 360 -5.82 -9.02 8.45
C ALA A 360 -4.95 -9.78 9.47
N ASP A 361 -4.58 -9.15 10.58
CA ASP A 361 -3.85 -9.78 11.70
C ASP A 361 -4.57 -11.02 12.21
N ALA A 362 -5.88 -10.92 12.46
CA ALA A 362 -6.69 -12.03 12.94
C ALA A 362 -6.76 -13.17 11.92
N SER A 363 -6.91 -12.84 10.63
CA SER A 363 -6.97 -13.85 9.59
C SER A 363 -5.64 -14.57 9.37
N VAL A 364 -4.52 -13.85 9.41
CA VAL A 364 -3.17 -14.44 9.31
C VAL A 364 -2.86 -15.32 10.51
N LYS A 365 -3.10 -14.83 11.74
CA LYS A 365 -2.93 -15.63 12.98
C LYS A 365 -3.75 -16.92 12.94
N ASN A 366 -4.96 -16.87 12.38
CA ASN A 366 -5.83 -18.04 12.28
C ASN A 366 -5.30 -19.15 11.36
N LEU A 367 -4.28 -18.90 10.53
CA LEU A 367 -3.61 -19.91 9.72
C LEU A 367 -2.72 -20.84 10.56
N PHE A 368 -2.32 -20.40 11.76
CA PHE A 368 -1.35 -21.08 12.62
C PHE A 368 -1.96 -21.69 13.87
N ASN A 369 -1.36 -22.78 14.36
CA ASN A 369 -1.78 -23.41 15.60
C ASN A 369 -1.64 -22.43 16.78
N ASN A 370 -2.65 -22.43 17.67
CA ASN A 370 -2.73 -21.52 18.81
C ASN A 370 -2.62 -20.02 18.47
N ASN A 371 -2.88 -19.65 17.21
CA ASN A 371 -2.72 -18.29 16.71
C ASN A 371 -1.29 -17.73 16.84
N ASP A 372 -0.29 -18.62 16.92
CA ASP A 372 1.13 -18.26 16.98
C ASP A 372 1.77 -18.27 15.59
N VAL A 373 2.04 -17.08 15.04
CA VAL A 373 2.60 -16.90 13.68
C VAL A 373 4.01 -17.42 13.52
N ASN A 374 4.72 -17.74 14.61
CA ASN A 374 6.03 -18.38 14.56
C ASN A 374 5.93 -19.91 14.69
N GLY A 375 4.73 -20.44 14.89
CA GLY A 375 4.46 -21.87 15.01
C GLY A 375 4.19 -22.55 13.67
N THR A 376 3.56 -23.72 13.74
CA THR A 376 3.15 -24.47 12.54
C THR A 376 1.75 -24.09 12.08
N ILE A 377 1.50 -24.17 10.77
CA ILE A 377 0.14 -24.02 10.22
C ILE A 377 -0.81 -25.10 10.76
N LYS A 378 -2.11 -24.78 10.84
CA LYS A 378 -3.15 -25.76 11.18
C LYS A 378 -3.27 -26.84 10.11
N ASP A 379 -3.71 -28.02 10.51
CA ASP A 379 -4.05 -29.09 9.55
C ASP A 379 -5.14 -28.67 8.56
N THR A 380 -6.07 -27.82 9.01
CA THR A 380 -7.15 -27.26 8.19
C THR A 380 -6.71 -26.09 7.30
N THR A 381 -5.51 -25.54 7.51
CA THR A 381 -4.97 -24.49 6.64
C THR A 381 -4.66 -25.09 5.27
N ASN A 382 -5.30 -24.56 4.25
CA ASN A 382 -5.14 -24.96 2.85
C ASN A 382 -4.94 -23.72 1.98
N GLN A 383 -4.76 -23.92 0.67
CA GLN A 383 -4.50 -22.79 -0.24
C GLN A 383 -5.60 -21.72 -0.18
N LYS A 384 -6.87 -22.14 -0.10
CA LYS A 384 -7.99 -21.21 0.01
C LYS A 384 -7.92 -20.35 1.28
N ALA A 385 -7.52 -20.93 2.42
CA ALA A 385 -7.36 -20.18 3.66
C ALA A 385 -6.25 -19.12 3.56
N ILE A 386 -5.12 -19.46 2.92
CA ILE A 386 -4.01 -18.53 2.67
C ILE A 386 -4.45 -17.42 1.70
N ASP A 387 -5.12 -17.76 0.60
CA ASP A 387 -5.61 -16.80 -0.39
C ASP A 387 -6.64 -15.82 0.21
N ASP A 388 -7.52 -16.30 1.09
CA ASP A 388 -8.51 -15.46 1.76
C ASP A 388 -7.85 -14.50 2.77
N ALA A 389 -6.85 -14.97 3.53
CA ALA A 389 -6.05 -14.10 4.39
C ALA A 389 -5.26 -13.07 3.57
N LYS A 390 -4.70 -13.47 2.42
CA LYS A 390 -3.99 -12.59 1.49
C LYS A 390 -4.87 -11.44 0.99
N LYS A 391 -6.14 -11.69 0.64
CA LYS A 391 -7.07 -10.62 0.23
C LYS A 391 -7.24 -9.55 1.32
N LEU A 392 -7.30 -9.94 2.58
CA LEU A 392 -7.42 -9.01 3.71
C LEU A 392 -6.13 -8.21 3.90
N VAL A 393 -4.97 -8.86 3.79
CA VAL A 393 -3.65 -8.20 3.82
C VAL A 393 -3.48 -7.23 2.65
N ASP A 394 -3.91 -7.60 1.45
CA ASP A 394 -3.81 -6.75 0.26
C ASP A 394 -4.62 -5.45 0.41
N ALA A 395 -5.69 -5.47 1.20
CA ALA A 395 -6.53 -4.32 1.52
C ALA A 395 -5.94 -3.39 2.59
N VAL A 396 -4.92 -3.78 3.36
CA VAL A 396 -4.23 -2.93 4.34
C VAL A 396 -3.47 -1.81 3.61
N THR A 397 -3.61 -0.56 4.07
CA THR A 397 -2.93 0.59 3.43
C THR A 397 -1.66 1.04 4.12
N ASP A 398 -1.44 0.70 5.40
CA ASP A 398 -0.14 0.89 6.05
C ASP A 398 0.90 -0.04 5.42
N PRO A 399 1.94 0.50 4.76
CA PRO A 399 2.90 -0.30 4.02
C PRO A 399 3.79 -1.16 4.93
N THR A 400 4.06 -0.69 6.15
CA THR A 400 4.92 -1.42 7.10
C THR A 400 4.18 -2.63 7.64
N LYS A 401 2.92 -2.43 8.05
CA LYS A 401 2.07 -3.51 8.58
C LYS A 401 1.71 -4.52 7.50
N LYS A 402 1.45 -4.06 6.28
CA LYS A 402 1.21 -4.95 5.12
C LYS A 402 2.42 -5.85 4.85
N ALA A 403 3.63 -5.30 4.78
CA ALA A 403 4.84 -6.07 4.54
C ALA A 403 5.11 -7.12 5.63
N GLU A 404 4.86 -6.77 6.91
CA GLU A 404 4.94 -7.72 8.03
C GLU A 404 4.02 -8.93 7.79
N LEU A 405 2.77 -8.68 7.43
CA LEU A 405 1.76 -9.73 7.21
C LEU A 405 2.02 -10.56 5.94
N GLU A 406 2.54 -9.95 4.88
CA GLU A 406 2.94 -10.65 3.66
C GLU A 406 4.07 -11.65 3.93
N ASN A 407 5.04 -11.31 4.78
CA ASN A 407 6.10 -12.24 5.18
C ASN A 407 5.55 -13.43 5.96
N ILE A 408 4.60 -13.20 6.86
CA ILE A 408 3.96 -14.29 7.61
C ILE A 408 3.13 -15.19 6.68
N LEU A 409 2.45 -14.61 5.68
CA LEU A 409 1.75 -15.40 4.66
C LEU A 409 2.71 -16.25 3.83
N LYS A 410 3.89 -15.72 3.50
CA LYS A 410 4.93 -16.48 2.79
C LYS A 410 5.40 -17.68 3.61
N GLU A 411 5.63 -17.50 4.91
CA GLU A 411 5.95 -18.59 5.82
C GLU A 411 4.83 -19.65 5.88
N ALA A 412 3.57 -19.22 6.00
CA ALA A 412 2.42 -20.14 5.96
C ALA A 412 2.34 -20.93 4.65
N GLN A 413 2.62 -20.28 3.52
CA GLN A 413 2.65 -20.93 2.21
C GLN A 413 3.78 -21.95 2.12
N ASP A 414 4.99 -21.62 2.59
CA ASP A 414 6.14 -22.52 2.58
C ASP A 414 5.88 -23.77 3.42
N GLN A 415 5.25 -23.62 4.58
CA GLN A 415 4.85 -24.77 5.40
C GLN A 415 3.76 -25.62 4.73
N LEU A 416 2.80 -25.01 4.03
CA LEU A 416 1.77 -25.74 3.29
C LEU A 416 2.39 -26.54 2.14
N ASP A 417 3.28 -25.92 1.38
CA ASP A 417 3.98 -26.55 0.26
C ASP A 417 4.86 -27.72 0.74
N ALA A 418 5.59 -27.52 1.84
CA ALA A 418 6.38 -28.58 2.47
C ALA A 418 5.50 -29.75 2.94
N ARG A 419 4.36 -29.48 3.59
CA ARG A 419 3.42 -30.52 4.02
C ARG A 419 2.84 -31.29 2.84
N ASN A 420 2.49 -30.60 1.76
CA ASN A 420 1.98 -31.23 0.54
C ASN A 420 3.05 -32.08 -0.16
N ALA A 421 4.32 -31.65 -0.16
CA ALA A 421 5.42 -32.41 -0.70
C ALA A 421 5.65 -33.71 0.09
N VAL A 422 5.61 -33.67 1.42
CA VAL A 422 5.71 -34.87 2.28
C VAL A 422 4.55 -35.84 2.01
N ALA A 423 3.31 -35.34 1.88
CA ALA A 423 2.16 -36.17 1.57
C ALA A 423 2.27 -36.83 0.17
N ALA A 424 2.76 -36.08 -0.82
CA ALA A 424 2.99 -36.60 -2.16
C ALA A 424 4.12 -37.65 -2.21
N GLU A 425 5.17 -37.47 -1.40
CA GLU A 425 6.22 -38.47 -1.26
C GLU A 425 5.69 -39.78 -0.66
N LYS A 426 4.97 -39.69 0.45
CA LYS A 426 4.35 -40.87 1.07
C LYS A 426 3.44 -41.64 0.11
N ALA A 427 2.65 -40.94 -0.70
CA ALA A 427 1.80 -41.58 -1.71
C ALA A 427 2.61 -42.29 -2.80
N ARG A 428 3.76 -41.74 -3.21
CA ARG A 428 4.68 -42.40 -4.16
C ARG A 428 5.29 -43.65 -3.54
N GLU A 429 5.76 -43.57 -2.29
CA GLU A 429 6.30 -44.72 -1.56
C GLU A 429 5.28 -45.85 -1.43
N GLU A 430 4.05 -45.55 -0.99
CA GLU A 430 2.98 -46.55 -0.84
C GLU A 430 2.61 -47.20 -2.17
N ALA A 431 2.50 -46.41 -3.26
CA ALA A 431 2.20 -46.93 -4.59
C ALA A 431 3.31 -47.85 -5.12
N ALA A 432 4.57 -47.47 -4.93
CA ALA A 432 5.72 -48.25 -5.36
C ALA A 432 5.90 -49.52 -4.53
N GLU A 433 5.76 -49.44 -3.20
CA GLU A 433 5.83 -50.59 -2.31
C GLU A 433 4.74 -51.61 -2.65
N LYS A 434 3.51 -51.14 -2.89
CA LYS A 434 2.42 -51.98 -3.35
C LYS A 434 2.76 -52.68 -4.67
N ALA A 435 3.25 -51.94 -5.68
CA ALA A 435 3.58 -52.50 -6.98
C ALA A 435 4.70 -53.56 -6.91
N VAL A 436 5.73 -53.33 -6.09
CA VAL A 436 6.82 -54.30 -5.87
C VAL A 436 6.30 -55.54 -5.14
N ASN A 437 5.51 -55.37 -4.09
CA ASN A 437 4.92 -56.47 -3.34
C ASN A 437 4.06 -57.36 -4.25
N GLU A 438 3.23 -56.76 -5.11
CA GLU A 438 2.32 -57.47 -6.01
C GLU A 438 3.02 -58.35 -7.07
N LEU A 439 4.34 -58.24 -7.27
CA LEU A 439 5.13 -59.13 -8.14
C LEU A 439 5.27 -60.56 -7.57
N PHE A 440 5.15 -60.70 -6.25
CA PHE A 440 5.41 -61.94 -5.52
C PHE A 440 4.12 -62.62 -5.05
N ILE A 441 4.16 -63.93 -4.84
CA ILE A 441 3.01 -64.66 -4.28
C ILE A 441 2.65 -64.08 -2.91
N ASN A 442 1.34 -63.94 -2.66
CA ASN A 442 0.76 -63.33 -1.45
C ASN A 442 1.25 -61.90 -1.17
N ASP A 443 1.60 -61.16 -2.22
CA ASP A 443 2.12 -59.79 -2.14
C ASP A 443 3.31 -59.66 -1.18
N THR A 444 4.14 -60.71 -1.09
CA THR A 444 5.19 -60.83 -0.09
C THR A 444 6.54 -61.12 -0.76
N PRO A 445 7.44 -60.12 -0.89
CA PRO A 445 8.77 -60.29 -1.48
C PRO A 445 9.64 -61.35 -0.78
N ALA A 446 9.44 -61.55 0.53
CA ALA A 446 10.14 -62.58 1.30
C ALA A 446 9.80 -64.01 0.87
N SER A 447 8.72 -64.23 0.11
CA SER A 447 8.36 -65.55 -0.42
C SER A 447 9.36 -66.07 -1.46
N ASN A 448 10.18 -65.19 -2.06
CA ASN A 448 11.10 -65.50 -3.15
C ASN A 448 10.45 -66.26 -4.32
N THR A 449 9.14 -66.11 -4.49
CA THR A 449 8.37 -66.79 -5.52
C THR A 449 7.51 -65.77 -6.24
N LEU A 450 7.68 -65.67 -7.55
CA LEU A 450 6.91 -64.76 -8.39
C LEU A 450 5.50 -65.27 -8.65
N LYS A 451 4.55 -64.36 -8.82
CA LYS A 451 3.24 -64.74 -9.40
C LYS A 451 3.42 -65.24 -10.83
N ASN A 452 2.50 -66.09 -11.28
CA ASN A 452 2.49 -66.55 -12.67
C ASN A 452 2.26 -65.43 -13.68
N THR A 453 1.58 -64.37 -13.26
CA THR A 453 1.31 -63.16 -14.05
C THR A 453 2.48 -62.18 -14.07
N THR A 454 3.53 -62.39 -13.26
CA THR A 454 4.69 -61.51 -13.26
C THR A 454 5.54 -61.77 -14.49
N ASP A 455 5.62 -60.75 -15.35
CA ASP A 455 6.45 -60.70 -16.54
C ASP A 455 7.40 -59.49 -16.48
N GLN A 456 8.19 -59.29 -17.54
CA GLN A 456 9.14 -58.17 -17.61
C GLN A 456 8.43 -56.82 -17.52
N LYS A 457 7.23 -56.70 -18.11
CA LYS A 457 6.47 -55.46 -18.11
C LYS A 457 6.03 -55.09 -16.69
N ALA A 458 5.58 -56.07 -15.91
CA ALA A 458 5.20 -55.84 -14.52
C ALA A 458 6.39 -55.34 -13.67
N ILE A 459 7.58 -55.90 -13.89
CA ILE A 459 8.82 -55.45 -13.22
C ILE A 459 9.18 -54.02 -13.66
N ASP A 460 9.13 -53.73 -14.96
CA ASP A 460 9.44 -52.41 -15.49
C ASP A 460 8.46 -51.32 -15.00
N ASP A 461 7.17 -51.63 -14.94
CA ASP A 461 6.13 -50.73 -14.41
C ASP A 461 6.39 -50.42 -12.92
N ALA A 462 6.70 -51.43 -12.11
CA ALA A 462 7.05 -51.25 -10.70
C ALA A 462 8.35 -50.44 -10.54
N LYS A 463 9.37 -50.70 -11.38
CA LYS A 463 10.63 -49.94 -11.40
C LYS A 463 10.42 -48.46 -11.72
N ASN A 464 9.51 -48.13 -12.63
CA ASN A 464 9.17 -46.74 -12.93
C ASN A 464 8.59 -46.01 -11.72
N LEU A 465 7.72 -46.67 -10.95
CA LEU A 465 7.18 -46.11 -9.70
C LEU A 465 8.27 -45.92 -8.64
N VAL A 466 9.14 -46.92 -8.45
CA VAL A 466 10.28 -46.83 -7.52
C VAL A 466 11.25 -45.71 -7.90
N ASN A 467 11.54 -45.53 -9.19
CA ASN A 467 12.41 -44.47 -9.67
C ASN A 467 11.88 -43.05 -9.39
N ALA A 468 10.55 -42.91 -9.24
CA ALA A 468 9.90 -41.64 -8.92
C ALA A 468 9.94 -41.27 -7.42
N ILE A 469 10.34 -42.19 -6.54
CA ILE A 469 10.53 -41.94 -5.09
C ILE A 469 11.72 -40.99 -4.87
N GLN A 470 11.60 -40.08 -3.91
CA GLN A 470 12.66 -39.16 -3.48
C GLN A 470 13.42 -39.63 -2.25
N ASP A 471 12.80 -40.37 -1.33
CA ASP A 471 13.53 -41.02 -0.24
C ASP A 471 14.47 -42.10 -0.81
N GLU A 472 15.76 -41.77 -0.85
CA GLU A 472 16.80 -42.65 -1.39
C GLU A 472 16.94 -43.96 -0.61
N THR A 473 16.60 -43.99 0.68
CA THR A 473 16.67 -45.21 1.51
C THR A 473 15.55 -46.17 1.15
N LYS A 474 14.30 -45.68 1.09
CA LYS A 474 13.14 -46.49 0.70
C LYS A 474 13.25 -46.93 -0.76
N LYS A 475 13.74 -46.04 -1.63
CA LYS A 475 14.03 -46.36 -3.03
C LYS A 475 15.05 -47.48 -3.18
N ALA A 476 16.16 -47.42 -2.45
CA ALA A 476 17.17 -48.48 -2.47
C ALA A 476 16.60 -49.82 -1.98
N GLU A 477 15.81 -49.82 -0.91
CA GLU A 477 15.15 -51.03 -0.38
C GLU A 477 14.24 -51.69 -1.44
N LEU A 478 13.46 -50.90 -2.17
CA LEU A 478 12.56 -51.40 -3.21
C LEU A 478 13.30 -51.83 -4.49
N LEU A 479 14.41 -51.17 -4.83
CA LEU A 479 15.26 -51.58 -5.95
C LEU A 479 15.91 -52.95 -5.70
N GLU A 480 16.38 -53.23 -4.48
CA GLU A 480 16.93 -54.55 -4.15
C GLU A 480 15.90 -55.67 -4.33
N LYS A 481 14.64 -55.42 -3.93
CA LYS A 481 13.53 -56.36 -4.14
C LYS A 481 13.21 -56.53 -5.63
N LEU A 482 13.32 -55.47 -6.44
CA LEU A 482 13.15 -55.55 -7.90
C LEU A 482 14.26 -56.33 -8.58
N ASP A 483 15.52 -56.13 -8.19
CA ASP A 483 16.65 -56.91 -8.72
C ASP A 483 16.46 -58.39 -8.41
N LYS A 484 16.00 -58.71 -7.18
CA LYS A 484 15.63 -60.09 -6.83
C LYS A 484 14.47 -60.64 -7.67
N ALA A 485 13.43 -59.83 -7.91
CA ALA A 485 12.33 -60.23 -8.79
C ALA A 485 12.81 -60.50 -10.22
N GLN A 486 13.74 -59.67 -10.72
CA GLN A 486 14.35 -59.81 -12.04
C GLN A 486 15.16 -61.12 -12.14
N ASP A 487 15.98 -61.42 -11.14
CA ASP A 487 16.75 -62.67 -11.09
C ASP A 487 15.83 -63.90 -11.07
N LEU A 488 14.76 -63.86 -10.27
CA LEU A 488 13.77 -64.94 -10.23
C LEU A 488 13.03 -65.10 -11.57
N LEU A 489 12.73 -64.01 -12.28
CA LEU A 489 12.09 -64.07 -13.58
C LEU A 489 13.04 -64.66 -14.64
N ASN A 490 14.31 -64.26 -14.60
CA ASN A 490 15.36 -64.80 -15.47
C ASN A 490 15.53 -66.30 -15.24
N GLU A 491 15.60 -66.75 -13.99
CA GLU A 491 15.71 -68.18 -13.65
C GLU A 491 14.44 -68.95 -14.06
N LYS A 492 13.25 -68.40 -13.83
CA LYS A 492 11.98 -69.00 -14.27
C LYS A 492 11.95 -69.21 -15.79
N ASN A 493 12.42 -68.22 -16.55
CA ASN A 493 12.50 -68.31 -18.01
C ASN A 493 13.58 -69.31 -18.46
N ALA A 494 14.73 -69.34 -17.79
CA ALA A 494 15.79 -70.31 -18.06
C ALA A 494 15.32 -71.74 -17.77
N GLU A 495 14.64 -71.97 -16.65
CA GLU A 495 14.06 -73.27 -16.29
C GLU A 495 13.04 -73.73 -17.33
N LYS A 496 12.13 -72.85 -17.75
CA LYS A 496 11.19 -73.15 -18.83
C LYS A 496 11.92 -73.56 -20.11
N ALA A 497 12.97 -72.85 -20.50
CA ALA A 497 13.77 -73.21 -21.68
C ALA A 497 14.48 -74.56 -21.52
N ARG A 498 14.97 -74.90 -20.31
CA ARG A 498 15.56 -76.22 -20.03
C ARG A 498 14.52 -77.34 -20.16
N GLN A 499 13.31 -77.14 -19.64
CA GLN A 499 12.20 -78.08 -19.73
C GLN A 499 11.79 -78.30 -21.19
N GLU A 500 11.59 -77.22 -21.95
CA GLU A 500 11.24 -77.30 -23.38
C GLU A 500 12.33 -78.00 -24.20
N ALA A 501 13.62 -77.73 -23.92
CA ALA A 501 14.73 -78.39 -24.59
C ALA A 501 14.80 -79.89 -24.27
N ALA A 502 14.60 -80.27 -23.00
CA ALA A 502 14.58 -81.66 -22.57
C ALA A 502 13.38 -82.42 -23.16
N GLU A 503 12.18 -81.83 -23.15
CA GLU A 503 10.97 -82.39 -23.76
C GLU A 503 11.13 -82.56 -25.27
N ALA A 504 11.70 -81.56 -25.97
CA ALA A 504 11.96 -81.65 -27.40
C ALA A 504 13.01 -82.72 -27.73
N GLY A 505 14.10 -82.78 -26.98
CA GLY A 505 15.14 -83.81 -27.14
C GLY A 505 14.58 -85.22 -26.91
N LEU A 506 13.78 -85.39 -25.86
CA LEU A 506 13.12 -86.66 -25.55
C LEU A 506 12.17 -87.10 -26.65
N LYS A 507 11.28 -86.23 -27.13
CA LYS A 507 10.37 -86.53 -28.23
C LYS A 507 11.13 -86.91 -29.51
N ASP A 508 12.28 -86.30 -29.77
CA ASP A 508 13.08 -86.58 -30.96
C ASP A 508 13.65 -88.01 -31.00
N LEU A 509 13.71 -88.72 -29.87
CA LEU A 509 14.11 -90.13 -29.82
C LEU A 509 13.06 -91.08 -30.45
N PHE A 510 11.82 -90.61 -30.62
CA PHE A 510 10.68 -91.43 -31.04
C PHE A 510 10.16 -91.06 -32.44
N ASN A 511 9.65 -92.06 -33.15
CA ASN A 511 9.01 -91.85 -34.44
C ASN A 511 7.77 -90.97 -34.28
N GLY A 512 7.64 -89.96 -35.15
CA GLY A 512 6.52 -89.01 -35.09
C GLY A 512 6.52 -88.12 -33.85
N ASN A 513 7.63 -88.07 -33.09
CA ASN A 513 7.77 -87.28 -31.86
C ASN A 513 6.77 -87.66 -30.74
N ASP A 514 6.35 -88.93 -30.70
CA ASP A 514 5.45 -89.49 -29.69
C ASP A 514 6.21 -90.43 -28.74
N VAL A 515 6.38 -89.99 -27.48
CA VAL A 515 7.10 -90.72 -26.42
C VAL A 515 6.48 -92.07 -26.06
N ASN A 516 5.23 -92.32 -26.44
CA ASN A 516 4.59 -93.62 -26.24
C ASN A 516 4.84 -94.60 -27.41
N GLY A 517 5.35 -94.10 -28.53
CA GLY A 517 5.58 -94.83 -29.77
C GLY A 517 6.87 -95.66 -29.80
N LYS A 518 7.31 -96.05 -31.01
CA LYS A 518 8.59 -96.74 -31.24
C LYS A 518 9.73 -95.72 -31.33
N ILE A 519 10.92 -96.09 -30.83
CA ILE A 519 12.13 -95.30 -31.05
C ILE A 519 12.49 -95.22 -32.55
N LYS A 520 13.16 -94.14 -32.96
CA LYS A 520 13.68 -93.98 -34.33
C LYS A 520 14.81 -94.97 -34.58
N ASP A 521 15.06 -95.27 -35.86
CA ASP A 521 16.19 -96.12 -36.23
C ASP A 521 17.55 -95.50 -35.92
N THR A 522 17.61 -94.17 -35.92
CA THR A 522 18.80 -93.40 -35.57
C THR A 522 19.02 -93.25 -34.06
N THR A 523 18.05 -93.67 -33.23
CA THR A 523 18.19 -93.62 -31.78
C THR A 523 19.19 -94.66 -31.33
N ASN A 524 20.27 -94.21 -30.71
CA ASN A 524 21.36 -95.01 -30.17
C ASN A 524 21.73 -94.52 -28.76
N GLN A 525 22.72 -95.14 -28.13
CA GLN A 525 23.11 -94.76 -26.76
C GLN A 525 23.56 -93.30 -26.67
N GLU A 526 24.28 -92.78 -27.67
CA GLU A 526 24.72 -91.39 -27.69
C GLU A 526 23.52 -90.41 -27.74
N ALA A 527 22.45 -90.77 -28.43
CA ALA A 527 21.22 -89.98 -28.47
C ALA A 527 20.50 -89.99 -27.10
N ILE A 528 20.44 -91.15 -26.42
CA ILE A 528 19.89 -91.27 -25.07
C ILE A 528 20.70 -90.41 -24.08
N ASP A 529 22.03 -90.53 -24.11
CA ASP A 529 22.94 -89.80 -23.20
C ASP A 529 22.81 -88.27 -23.38
N LYS A 530 22.64 -87.78 -24.62
CA LYS A 530 22.39 -86.36 -24.89
C LYS A 530 21.10 -85.85 -24.27
N VAL A 531 20.02 -86.64 -24.33
CA VAL A 531 18.75 -86.27 -23.69
C VAL A 531 18.87 -86.34 -22.17
N GLN A 532 19.60 -87.32 -21.64
CA GLN A 532 19.91 -87.41 -20.21
C GLN A 532 20.60 -86.13 -19.69
N ASP A 533 21.54 -85.58 -20.45
CA ASP A 533 22.21 -84.32 -20.10
C ASP A 533 21.25 -83.12 -20.10
N LEU A 534 20.25 -83.09 -20.98
CA LEU A 534 19.22 -82.06 -21.00
C LEU A 534 18.31 -82.19 -19.78
N ILE A 535 17.82 -83.40 -19.48
CA ILE A 535 17.00 -83.69 -18.29
C ILE A 535 17.77 -83.38 -17.01
N ASN A 536 19.08 -83.65 -16.96
CA ASN A 536 19.90 -83.36 -15.79
C ASN A 536 19.96 -81.86 -15.45
N LYS A 537 19.84 -80.99 -16.46
CA LYS A 537 19.81 -79.53 -16.29
C LYS A 537 18.47 -79.01 -15.78
N VAL A 538 17.36 -79.72 -16.02
CA VAL A 538 16.03 -79.38 -15.48
C VAL A 538 16.10 -79.38 -13.96
N THR A 539 15.58 -78.33 -13.34
CA THR A 539 15.64 -78.17 -11.88
C THR A 539 14.32 -78.48 -11.19
N ASP A 540 13.19 -78.38 -11.90
CA ASP A 540 11.91 -78.86 -11.39
C ASP A 540 11.96 -80.38 -11.19
N PRO A 541 11.89 -80.88 -9.93
CA PRO A 541 12.07 -82.30 -9.65
C PRO A 541 10.93 -83.16 -10.17
N THR A 542 9.73 -82.60 -10.33
CA THR A 542 8.56 -83.34 -10.81
C THR A 542 8.67 -83.52 -12.31
N ILE A 543 8.91 -82.44 -13.04
CA ILE A 543 9.08 -82.48 -14.49
C ILE A 543 10.32 -83.30 -14.85
N LYS A 544 11.41 -83.17 -14.09
CA LYS A 544 12.61 -84.00 -14.27
C LYS A 544 12.31 -85.49 -14.10
N ALA A 545 11.54 -85.86 -13.08
CA ALA A 545 11.17 -87.25 -12.84
C ALA A 545 10.28 -87.82 -13.96
N ASP A 546 9.31 -87.03 -14.44
CA ASP A 546 8.43 -87.42 -15.54
C ASP A 546 9.23 -87.61 -16.84
N LEU A 547 10.10 -86.66 -17.19
CA LEU A 547 10.99 -86.78 -18.36
C LEU A 547 11.96 -87.96 -18.23
N GLN A 548 12.50 -88.21 -17.02
CA GLN A 548 13.40 -89.34 -16.77
C GLN A 548 12.70 -90.68 -17.01
N LYS A 549 11.47 -90.82 -16.52
CA LYS A 549 10.67 -92.04 -16.73
C LYS A 549 10.47 -92.34 -18.21
N ASP A 550 10.20 -91.32 -19.01
CA ASP A 550 10.03 -91.47 -20.46
C ASP A 550 11.37 -91.79 -21.15
N LEU A 551 12.49 -91.25 -20.65
CA LEU A 551 13.83 -91.60 -21.14
C LEU A 551 14.21 -93.06 -20.82
N ASP A 552 13.90 -93.53 -19.60
CA ASP A 552 14.15 -94.92 -19.19
C ASP A 552 13.39 -95.90 -20.11
N ARG A 553 12.15 -95.55 -20.50
CA ARG A 553 11.40 -96.30 -21.51
C ARG A 553 12.10 -96.30 -22.87
N ALA A 554 12.66 -95.18 -23.32
CA ALA A 554 13.41 -95.13 -24.56
C ALA A 554 14.65 -96.05 -24.51
N GLN A 555 15.34 -96.09 -23.36
CA GLN A 555 16.46 -97.00 -23.12
C GLN A 555 16.02 -98.47 -23.16
N GLU A 556 14.93 -98.83 -22.48
CA GLU A 556 14.38 -100.21 -22.53
C GLU A 556 14.05 -100.65 -23.97
N LEU A 557 13.48 -99.75 -24.78
CA LEU A 557 13.19 -100.01 -26.18
C LEU A 557 14.45 -100.14 -27.04
N LEU A 558 15.51 -99.38 -26.74
CA LEU A 558 16.81 -99.50 -27.41
C LEU A 558 17.46 -100.84 -27.07
N ASP A 559 17.47 -101.22 -25.80
CA ASP A 559 18.00 -102.52 -25.34
C ASP A 559 17.24 -103.69 -25.98
N ALA A 560 15.91 -103.58 -26.07
CA ALA A 560 15.08 -104.56 -26.77
C ALA A 560 15.37 -104.63 -28.27
N LYS A 561 15.56 -103.48 -28.95
CA LYS A 561 15.95 -103.43 -30.37
C LYS A 561 17.30 -104.10 -30.59
N ILE A 562 18.30 -103.81 -29.75
CA ILE A 562 19.63 -104.44 -29.82
C ILE A 562 19.52 -105.95 -29.60
N ALA A 563 18.70 -106.40 -28.64
CA ALA A 563 18.47 -107.82 -28.39
C ALA A 563 17.78 -108.53 -29.57
N GLU A 564 16.83 -107.87 -30.24
CA GLU A 564 16.14 -108.41 -31.43
C GLU A 564 17.10 -108.50 -32.64
N GLU A 565 17.95 -107.50 -32.86
CA GLU A 565 19.01 -107.53 -33.89
C GLU A 565 20.00 -108.69 -33.63
N LEU A 566 20.40 -108.90 -32.37
CA LEU A 566 21.23 -110.05 -31.95
C LEU A 566 20.55 -111.40 -32.21
N GLN A 567 19.24 -111.52 -32.02
CA GLN A 567 18.49 -112.75 -32.34
C GLN A 567 18.41 -112.99 -33.85
N ALA A 568 18.18 -111.96 -34.66
CA ALA A 568 18.05 -112.08 -36.11
C ALA A 568 19.38 -112.49 -36.77
N GLU A 569 20.52 -111.94 -36.33
CA GLU A 569 21.84 -112.37 -36.80
C GLU A 569 22.14 -113.84 -36.49
N ASP A 570 21.67 -114.33 -35.34
CA ASP A 570 21.97 -115.67 -34.83
C ASP A 570 21.08 -116.78 -35.44
N GLN A 571 19.95 -116.42 -36.07
CA GLN A 571 19.02 -117.39 -36.68
C GLN A 571 19.70 -118.32 -37.69
N GLY A 572 20.60 -117.81 -38.53
CA GLY A 572 21.34 -118.63 -39.48
C GLY A 572 22.21 -119.68 -38.78
N GLN A 573 22.89 -119.29 -37.71
CA GLN A 573 23.75 -120.17 -36.91
C GLN A 573 22.93 -121.22 -36.14
N GLN A 574 21.79 -120.83 -35.58
CA GLN A 574 20.84 -121.73 -34.93
C GLN A 574 20.32 -122.82 -35.87
N LEU A 575 19.97 -122.46 -37.10
CA LEU A 575 19.49 -123.42 -38.10
C LEU A 575 20.57 -124.43 -38.50
N ILE A 576 21.83 -123.99 -38.65
CA ILE A 576 22.96 -124.88 -38.95
C ILE A 576 23.21 -125.85 -37.80
N ALA A 577 23.28 -125.35 -36.57
CA ALA A 577 23.49 -126.18 -35.38
C ALA A 577 22.35 -127.20 -35.21
N ASN A 578 21.10 -126.76 -35.33
CA ASN A 578 19.93 -127.64 -35.24
C ASN A 578 19.93 -128.73 -36.33
N PHE A 579 20.27 -128.36 -37.57
CA PHE A 579 20.38 -129.33 -38.67
C PHE A 579 21.43 -130.41 -38.37
N LEU A 580 22.63 -130.01 -37.92
CA LEU A 580 23.71 -130.95 -37.63
C LEU A 580 23.40 -131.87 -36.46
N VAL A 581 22.81 -131.35 -35.38
CA VAL A 581 22.35 -132.17 -34.25
C VAL A 581 21.34 -133.21 -34.70
N ASN A 582 20.34 -132.79 -35.49
CA ASN A 582 19.33 -133.71 -36.01
C ASN A 582 19.94 -134.79 -36.92
N GLN A 583 20.95 -134.47 -37.73
CA GLN A 583 21.62 -135.43 -38.62
C GLN A 583 22.33 -136.59 -37.89
N LEU A 584 22.54 -136.49 -36.58
CA LEU A 584 23.16 -137.55 -35.77
C LEU A 584 22.19 -138.72 -35.50
N PHE A 585 20.89 -138.47 -35.61
CA PHE A 585 19.84 -139.44 -35.29
C PHE A 585 19.22 -140.07 -36.54
N GLN A 586 18.66 -141.26 -36.39
CA GLN A 586 17.92 -141.93 -37.45
C GLN A 586 16.79 -141.04 -37.96
N ASP A 587 16.54 -141.11 -39.28
CA ASP A 587 15.59 -140.25 -39.99
C ASP A 587 15.80 -138.72 -39.82
N ASN A 588 16.96 -138.32 -39.30
CA ASN A 588 17.26 -136.95 -38.87
C ASN A 588 16.32 -136.43 -37.76
N ASP A 589 15.80 -137.32 -36.93
CA ASP A 589 14.87 -136.98 -35.87
C ASP A 589 15.38 -137.49 -34.52
N PRO A 590 15.79 -136.59 -33.60
CA PRO A 590 16.19 -136.97 -32.25
C PRO A 590 15.15 -137.72 -31.45
N ALA A 591 13.86 -137.63 -31.81
CA ALA A 591 12.80 -138.37 -31.15
C ALA A 591 12.85 -139.88 -31.43
N THR A 592 13.59 -140.32 -32.46
CA THR A 592 13.83 -141.76 -32.71
C THR A 592 14.64 -142.41 -31.60
N ASP A 593 15.41 -141.62 -30.83
CA ASP A 593 16.33 -142.09 -29.78
C ASP A 593 17.32 -143.16 -30.27
N GLU A 594 17.58 -143.18 -31.57
CA GLU A 594 18.54 -144.06 -32.23
C GLU A 594 19.49 -143.22 -33.09
N ILE A 595 20.80 -143.46 -32.98
CA ILE A 595 21.80 -142.78 -33.81
C ILE A 595 22.00 -143.50 -35.14
N LYS A 596 22.40 -142.76 -36.18
CA LYS A 596 22.80 -143.38 -37.45
C LYS A 596 24.09 -144.18 -37.30
N ASP A 597 24.28 -145.18 -38.16
CA ASP A 597 25.52 -145.94 -38.24
C ASP A 597 26.74 -145.03 -38.49
N ILE A 598 26.55 -143.98 -39.30
CA ILE A 598 27.60 -143.00 -39.62
C ILE A 598 27.91 -142.03 -38.49
N THR A 599 27.07 -141.94 -37.45
CA THR A 599 27.31 -141.07 -36.30
C THR A 599 28.51 -141.58 -35.54
N ASN A 600 29.52 -140.74 -35.37
CA ASN A 600 30.77 -141.05 -34.67
C ASN A 600 31.23 -139.81 -33.89
N GLN A 601 32.35 -139.92 -33.16
CA GLN A 601 32.80 -138.82 -32.30
C GLN A 601 33.05 -137.52 -33.09
N LEU A 602 33.61 -137.64 -34.30
CA LEU A 602 33.83 -136.48 -35.17
C LEU A 602 32.51 -135.78 -35.55
N ALA A 603 31.44 -136.54 -35.77
CA ALA A 603 30.12 -135.99 -36.05
C ALA A 603 29.54 -135.26 -34.83
N ILE A 604 29.72 -135.80 -33.61
CA ILE A 604 29.33 -135.13 -32.35
C ILE A 604 30.11 -133.81 -32.18
N ASP A 605 31.44 -133.86 -32.29
CA ASP A 605 32.32 -132.69 -32.11
C ASP A 605 32.01 -131.58 -33.14
N THR A 606 31.64 -131.97 -34.36
CA THR A 606 31.22 -131.04 -35.42
C THR A 606 29.93 -130.33 -35.05
N ALA A 607 28.94 -131.05 -34.52
CA ALA A 607 27.69 -130.44 -34.05
C ALA A 607 27.93 -129.55 -32.82
N GLN A 608 28.79 -129.97 -31.87
CA GLN A 608 29.19 -129.16 -30.70
C GLN A 608 29.75 -127.80 -31.11
N SER A 609 30.70 -127.79 -32.05
CA SER A 609 31.35 -126.56 -32.50
C SER A 609 30.37 -125.55 -33.09
N GLN A 610 29.28 -126.03 -33.73
CA GLN A 610 28.25 -125.15 -34.28
C GLN A 610 27.26 -124.67 -33.22
N ILE A 611 27.00 -125.48 -32.18
CA ILE A 611 26.24 -125.07 -30.99
C ILE A 611 26.97 -123.96 -30.25
N ASP A 612 28.29 -124.05 -30.06
CA ASP A 612 29.07 -123.04 -29.33
C ASP A 612 29.05 -121.65 -29.98
N LEU A 613 28.83 -121.60 -31.29
CA LEU A 613 28.69 -120.35 -32.05
C LEU A 613 27.29 -119.71 -31.93
N VAL A 614 26.30 -120.43 -31.40
CA VAL A 614 24.94 -119.90 -31.19
C VAL A 614 24.96 -118.88 -30.05
N LYS A 615 24.67 -117.62 -30.38
CA LYS A 615 24.63 -116.50 -29.43
C LYS A 615 23.39 -116.53 -28.54
N VAL A 616 22.27 -117.08 -29.02
CA VAL A 616 21.03 -117.21 -28.24
C VAL A 616 21.13 -118.40 -27.28
N SER A 617 21.40 -118.10 -26.01
CA SER A 617 21.66 -119.11 -24.96
C SER A 617 20.55 -120.15 -24.83
N THR A 618 19.28 -119.76 -24.91
CA THR A 618 18.14 -120.69 -24.78
C THR A 618 18.11 -121.75 -25.89
N VAL A 619 18.47 -121.37 -27.13
CA VAL A 619 18.54 -122.30 -28.26
C VAL A 619 19.77 -123.19 -28.14
N ARG A 620 20.92 -122.59 -27.79
CA ARG A 620 22.17 -123.31 -27.53
C ARG A 620 21.98 -124.42 -26.49
N ASP A 621 21.35 -124.10 -25.35
CA ASP A 621 21.14 -125.04 -24.24
C ASP A 621 20.22 -126.20 -24.65
N SER A 622 19.20 -125.94 -25.48
CA SER A 622 18.31 -127.00 -26.00
C SER A 622 19.04 -127.95 -26.96
N LEU A 623 19.84 -127.40 -27.88
CA LEU A 623 20.61 -128.20 -28.83
C LEU A 623 21.70 -129.01 -28.13
N GLN A 624 22.34 -128.42 -27.11
CA GLN A 624 23.33 -129.10 -26.29
C GLN A 624 22.75 -130.36 -25.64
N LYS A 625 21.56 -130.26 -25.04
CA LYS A 625 20.89 -131.40 -24.41
C LYS A 625 20.62 -132.54 -25.39
N THR A 626 20.25 -132.21 -26.62
CA THR A 626 20.01 -133.21 -27.66
C THR A 626 21.32 -133.82 -28.18
N LEU A 627 22.38 -133.03 -28.27
CA LEU A 627 23.71 -133.53 -28.63
C LEU A 627 24.27 -134.46 -27.55
N ASP A 628 24.13 -134.11 -26.28
CA ASP A 628 24.53 -134.95 -25.14
C ASP A 628 23.83 -136.31 -25.20
N ARG A 629 22.55 -136.33 -25.59
CA ARG A 629 21.81 -137.59 -25.81
C ARG A 629 22.37 -138.43 -26.96
N ALA A 630 22.77 -137.80 -28.06
CA ALA A 630 23.43 -138.49 -29.17
C ALA A 630 24.78 -139.11 -28.73
N GLN A 631 25.55 -138.38 -27.91
CA GLN A 631 26.80 -138.86 -27.34
C GLN A 631 26.58 -140.09 -26.45
N GLU A 632 25.58 -140.06 -25.56
CA GLU A 632 25.22 -141.21 -24.72
C GLU A 632 24.91 -142.47 -25.55
N LEU A 633 24.15 -142.31 -26.63
CA LEU A 633 23.80 -143.41 -27.54
C LEU A 633 25.03 -143.93 -28.30
N LEU A 634 25.93 -143.04 -28.73
CA LEU A 634 27.18 -143.43 -29.37
C LEU A 634 28.08 -144.25 -28.44
N ASP A 635 28.23 -143.80 -27.19
CA ASP A 635 28.99 -144.50 -26.16
C ASP A 635 28.38 -145.88 -25.87
N ALA A 636 27.05 -145.97 -25.80
CA ALA A 636 26.34 -147.24 -25.62
C ALA A 636 26.57 -148.20 -26.80
N ARG A 637 26.51 -147.70 -28.05
CA ARG A 637 26.76 -148.49 -29.27
C ARG A 637 28.20 -149.01 -29.30
N ASN A 638 29.18 -148.17 -28.99
CA ASN A 638 30.58 -148.55 -28.97
C ASN A 638 30.84 -149.61 -27.88
N LYS A 639 30.25 -149.46 -26.70
CA LYS A 639 30.33 -150.45 -25.62
C LYS A 639 29.66 -151.78 -25.96
N ALA A 640 28.57 -151.76 -26.72
CA ALA A 640 27.92 -152.97 -27.23
C ALA A 640 28.80 -153.68 -28.27
N ALA A 641 29.46 -152.94 -29.16
CA ALA A 641 30.41 -153.47 -30.13
C ALA A 641 31.64 -154.10 -29.45
N GLU A 642 32.19 -153.47 -28.42
CA GLU A 642 33.27 -154.04 -27.59
C GLU A 642 32.86 -155.36 -26.94
N LYS A 643 31.67 -155.42 -26.32
CA LYS A 643 31.14 -156.67 -25.75
C LYS A 643 30.94 -157.78 -26.78
N ALA A 644 30.51 -157.44 -28.00
CA ALA A 644 30.36 -158.41 -29.07
C ALA A 644 31.71 -158.94 -29.56
N ALA A 645 32.74 -158.09 -29.63
CA ALA A 645 34.11 -158.50 -29.95
C ALA A 645 34.73 -159.38 -28.86
N GLU A 646 34.51 -159.06 -27.58
CA GLU A 646 34.97 -159.88 -26.44
C GLU A 646 34.33 -161.27 -26.45
N LYS A 647 33.01 -161.35 -26.67
CA LYS A 647 32.30 -162.62 -26.81
C LYS A 647 32.82 -163.46 -27.99
N ALA A 648 33.13 -162.84 -29.14
CA ALA A 648 33.72 -163.53 -30.28
C ALA A 648 35.14 -164.05 -29.98
N SER A 649 35.92 -163.31 -29.18
CA SER A 649 37.25 -163.74 -28.73
C SER A 649 37.18 -164.91 -27.74
N GLU A 650 36.20 -164.92 -26.82
CA GLU A 650 35.97 -166.06 -25.91
C GLU A 650 35.56 -167.34 -26.67
N GLU A 651 34.66 -167.23 -27.65
CA GLU A 651 34.24 -168.36 -28.49
C GLU A 651 35.41 -168.92 -29.31
N ALA A 652 36.30 -168.05 -29.82
CA ALA A 652 37.51 -168.44 -30.54
C ALA A 652 38.51 -169.17 -29.62
N ALA A 653 38.74 -168.66 -28.41
CA ALA A 653 39.62 -169.30 -27.42
C ALA A 653 39.09 -170.66 -26.98
N LYS A 654 37.79 -170.77 -26.70
CA LYS A 654 37.15 -172.05 -26.34
C LYS A 654 37.33 -173.08 -27.45
N LYS A 655 37.12 -172.68 -28.70
CA LYS A 655 37.30 -173.56 -29.86
C LYS A 655 38.75 -174.03 -30.01
N ALA A 656 39.73 -173.13 -29.81
CA ALA A 656 41.14 -173.47 -29.90
C ALA A 656 41.55 -174.54 -28.86
N VAL A 657 41.10 -174.38 -27.61
CA VAL A 657 41.34 -175.36 -26.54
C VAL A 657 40.64 -176.69 -26.82
N ASP A 658 39.38 -176.66 -27.24
CA ASP A 658 38.59 -177.87 -27.52
C ASP A 658 39.28 -178.73 -28.60
N GLU A 659 39.86 -178.11 -29.63
CA GLU A 659 40.51 -178.80 -30.76
C GLU A 659 41.81 -179.55 -30.40
N LEU A 660 42.47 -179.22 -29.27
CA LEU A 660 43.65 -179.93 -28.76
C LEU A 660 43.36 -181.38 -28.37
N PHE A 661 42.11 -181.67 -28.00
CA PHE A 661 41.70 -182.96 -27.42
C PHE A 661 41.03 -183.87 -28.43
N GLN A 662 41.12 -185.17 -28.19
CA GLN A 662 40.55 -186.18 -29.09
C GLN A 662 39.03 -186.08 -29.10
N GLY A 663 38.44 -186.06 -30.30
CA GLY A 663 37.03 -185.74 -30.50
C GLY A 663 36.66 -184.25 -30.29
N ASN A 664 37.64 -183.35 -30.25
CA ASN A 664 37.48 -181.92 -29.97
C ASN A 664 36.75 -181.64 -28.65
N ASN A 665 37.00 -182.46 -27.64
CA ASN A 665 36.34 -182.36 -26.34
C ASN A 665 37.34 -182.64 -25.21
N PRO A 666 37.71 -181.62 -24.42
CA PRO A 666 38.67 -181.75 -23.33
C PRO A 666 38.28 -182.77 -22.27
N SER A 667 36.98 -183.02 -22.12
CA SER A 667 36.41 -183.95 -21.13
C SER A 667 36.79 -185.41 -21.39
N THR A 668 37.28 -185.75 -22.58
CA THR A 668 37.79 -187.10 -22.89
C THR A 668 39.13 -187.38 -22.20
N GLY A 669 39.84 -186.34 -21.77
CA GLY A 669 41.13 -186.44 -21.08
C GLY A 669 42.28 -186.96 -21.95
N VAL A 670 42.03 -187.22 -23.23
CA VAL A 670 43.03 -187.75 -24.19
C VAL A 670 43.36 -186.66 -25.18
N ILE A 671 44.62 -186.23 -25.20
CA ILE A 671 45.15 -185.28 -26.18
C ILE A 671 45.35 -186.03 -27.51
N LYS A 672 45.02 -185.41 -28.66
CA LYS A 672 45.23 -186.07 -29.96
C LYS A 672 46.72 -186.36 -30.16
N GLU A 673 47.05 -187.52 -30.74
CA GLU A 673 48.44 -187.87 -31.07
C GLU A 673 49.13 -186.87 -32.01
N THR A 674 48.35 -186.07 -32.74
CA THR A 674 48.83 -185.01 -33.63
C THR A 674 49.02 -183.65 -32.94
N THR A 675 48.63 -183.51 -31.68
CA THR A 675 48.78 -182.25 -30.93
C THR A 675 50.23 -182.12 -30.47
N ASP A 676 50.93 -181.12 -30.98
CA ASP A 676 52.30 -180.78 -30.58
C ASP A 676 52.34 -179.53 -29.68
N GLN A 677 53.53 -179.14 -29.23
CA GLN A 677 53.70 -177.97 -28.36
C GLN A 677 53.27 -176.66 -29.07
N GLY A 678 53.42 -176.56 -30.39
CA GLY A 678 53.01 -175.37 -31.14
C GLY A 678 51.50 -175.21 -31.20
N ALA A 679 50.76 -176.32 -31.30
CA ALA A 679 49.30 -176.31 -31.19
C ALA A 679 48.83 -175.90 -29.79
N ILE A 680 49.55 -176.30 -28.74
CA ILE A 680 49.25 -175.91 -27.35
C ILE A 680 49.55 -174.43 -27.10
N ASP A 681 50.66 -173.89 -27.62
CA ASP A 681 51.03 -172.49 -27.41
C ASP A 681 50.11 -171.50 -28.17
N ALA A 682 49.44 -171.97 -29.22
CA ALA A 682 48.51 -171.18 -30.02
C ALA A 682 47.06 -171.19 -29.49
N ALA A 683 46.72 -172.12 -28.59
CA ALA A 683 45.41 -172.28 -27.97
C ALA A 683 45.42 -171.76 -26.53
#